data_AF-A0AAN9TNT7-F1
#
_entry.id   AF-A0AAN9TNT7-F1
#
_cell.length_a   1.000
_cell.length_b   1.000
_cell.length_c   1.000
_cell.angle_alpha   90.00
_cell.angle_beta   90.00
_cell.angle_gamma   90.00
#
_symmetry.space_group_name_H-M   'P 1'
#
loop_
_entity.id
_entity.type
_entity.pdbx_description
1 polymer ?
#
loop_
_entity_poly.entity_id
_entity_poly.type
_entity_poly.pdbx_seq_one_letter_code
_entity_poly.pdbx_strand_id
1 'polypeptide(L)'
;MSPFFLCDKYFSFQVYLILVITLFTVLRNVHVEAIKYIAHEDMEKNLVPSNTNTSDNLCSFSFYNESDIIAYWNPHFRYPIFPEDPQTFAKRENVKPGGEWEPSGCKARYSVALIIPYRDRLTQLSFFIRYIHLFLRWHNIQYRIYVIEQTQHYFFNRGLILNAGYLEAKKDKNYPCFIFHDVDIIPSNINNIFACSQAPRHMSVLRTSTYYRLPYPTYFDKAVSFLSEHFEKINGFSNKFYGSGGEDDDLYNRVVYHGLEPVRYPNSASTHSSLAHVDSIINKDKDAILKAGKNFYHLGLNSTKYEVFHRVEEPLFTRIMIRPLEGIPEVEAIKYIKHEDIEETLVPSNTNTSQKLCSIKCTSEGYAILTYEVPLVPQDPQTFVTEFSVKPGGEWEPSDCKARFSIALIIPYRDRAMQFSLFIHYIHRFLQNQQIQYRIYVIEQSQHYFFNRGLILNAGYLEAKKDKNYTCFIFHDVDIIPSHYDNIYACSQAPRHMAVLLTSTYYRLPHRTYFDKALSFLPEHFEKINGFSNKFYGSGGEDEDLYNRVVYHGLEPIRFPAKSSTYSSLVHVDSIINKEKDAILKEGKNFYHLGLNSVEYSVYRRKEEPLCTRIIIKPEGGIPIGVEIPDCNEDEKE
;
A
#
# COMPACT_ATOMS: atom_id res chain seq x y z
N MET A 1 -43.95 -28.11 -59.97
CA MET A 1 -42.66 -28.18 -59.25
C MET A 1 -42.59 -29.53 -58.53
N SER A 2 -41.62 -30.35 -58.91
CA SER A 2 -41.51 -31.78 -58.52
C SER A 2 -41.13 -31.97 -57.04
N PRO A 3 -41.70 -32.97 -56.34
CA PRO A 3 -41.48 -33.21 -54.90
C PRO A 3 -40.11 -33.83 -54.56
N PHE A 4 -39.24 -34.06 -55.55
CA PHE A 4 -37.93 -34.71 -55.32
C PHE A 4 -36.86 -33.80 -54.68
N PHE A 5 -37.01 -32.48 -54.71
CA PHE A 5 -35.98 -31.55 -54.19
C PHE A 5 -36.00 -31.32 -52.67
N LEU A 6 -37.07 -31.72 -51.97
CA LEU A 6 -37.17 -31.51 -50.51
C LEU A 6 -36.51 -32.62 -49.68
N CYS A 7 -36.29 -33.82 -50.24
CA CYS A 7 -35.76 -34.96 -49.49
C CYS A 7 -34.23 -34.85 -49.28
N ASP A 8 -33.48 -34.38 -50.28
CA ASP A 8 -32.01 -34.27 -50.20
C ASP A 8 -31.53 -33.22 -49.20
N LYS A 9 -32.24 -32.09 -49.07
CA LYS A 9 -31.86 -31.04 -48.09
C LYS A 9 -32.09 -31.48 -46.66
N TYR A 10 -33.12 -32.29 -46.40
CA TYR A 10 -33.41 -32.83 -45.07
C TYR A 10 -32.37 -33.86 -44.64
N PHE A 11 -31.95 -34.73 -45.57
CA PHE A 11 -30.92 -35.73 -45.30
C PHE A 11 -29.55 -35.08 -45.05
N SER A 12 -29.17 -34.10 -45.88
CA SER A 12 -27.93 -33.34 -45.72
C SER A 12 -27.90 -32.55 -44.40
N PHE A 13 -29.03 -31.98 -43.97
CA PHE A 13 -29.14 -31.28 -42.69
C PHE A 13 -29.02 -32.23 -41.48
N GLN A 14 -29.61 -33.43 -41.54
CA GLN A 14 -29.47 -34.40 -40.46
C GLN A 14 -28.05 -34.95 -40.34
N VAL A 15 -27.37 -35.22 -41.46
CA VAL A 15 -25.96 -35.65 -41.45
C VAL A 15 -25.05 -34.55 -40.90
N TYR A 16 -25.29 -33.29 -41.28
CA TYR A 16 -24.57 -32.14 -40.72
C TYR A 16 -24.82 -31.99 -39.22
N LEU A 17 -26.07 -32.14 -38.76
CA LEU A 17 -26.42 -32.07 -37.35
C LEU A 17 -25.76 -33.19 -36.54
N ILE A 18 -25.73 -34.41 -37.06
CA ILE A 18 -25.04 -35.54 -36.42
C ILE A 18 -23.52 -35.29 -36.37
N LEU A 19 -22.91 -34.78 -37.44
CA LEU A 19 -21.49 -34.40 -37.48
C LEU A 19 -21.17 -33.29 -36.49
N VAL A 20 -22.03 -32.28 -36.36
CA VAL A 20 -21.86 -31.19 -35.39
C VAL A 20 -22.03 -31.73 -33.96
N ILE A 21 -23.01 -32.60 -33.69
CA ILE A 21 -23.21 -33.21 -32.37
C ILE A 21 -22.07 -34.16 -32.01
N THR A 22 -21.58 -34.96 -32.95
CA THR A 22 -20.41 -35.84 -32.75
C THR A 22 -19.14 -35.04 -32.58
N LEU A 23 -18.92 -33.96 -33.34
CA LEU A 23 -17.81 -33.06 -33.13
C LEU A 23 -17.92 -32.33 -31.78
N PHE A 24 -19.12 -31.90 -31.37
CA PHE A 24 -19.35 -31.30 -30.04
C PHE A 24 -19.12 -32.29 -28.91
N THR A 25 -19.53 -33.55 -29.07
CA THR A 25 -19.31 -34.59 -28.05
C THR A 25 -17.86 -35.06 -28.00
N VAL A 26 -17.17 -35.14 -29.14
CA VAL A 26 -15.73 -35.43 -29.21
C VAL A 26 -14.90 -34.27 -28.64
N LEU A 27 -15.27 -33.01 -28.94
CA LEU A 27 -14.63 -31.82 -28.34
C LEU A 27 -14.93 -31.70 -26.84
N ARG A 28 -16.13 -32.12 -26.39
CA ARG A 28 -16.49 -32.16 -24.97
C ARG A 28 -15.82 -33.33 -24.22
N ASN A 29 -15.41 -34.39 -24.94
CA ASN A 29 -14.67 -35.54 -24.40
C ASN A 29 -13.14 -35.38 -24.49
N VAL A 30 -12.62 -34.20 -24.83
CA VAL A 30 -11.25 -33.85 -24.42
C VAL A 30 -11.27 -33.75 -22.89
N HIS A 31 -10.88 -34.83 -22.22
CA HIS A 31 -10.72 -34.85 -20.76
C HIS A 31 -9.75 -33.73 -20.36
N VAL A 32 -10.30 -32.62 -19.86
CA VAL A 32 -9.55 -31.72 -18.99
C VAL A 32 -9.38 -32.51 -17.69
N GLU A 33 -8.21 -33.13 -17.51
CA GLU A 33 -7.89 -33.80 -16.25
C GLU A 33 -7.95 -32.75 -15.13
N ALA A 34 -8.98 -32.84 -14.30
CA ALA A 34 -9.14 -31.98 -13.15
C ALA A 34 -7.98 -32.23 -12.16
N ILE A 35 -7.45 -31.16 -11.58
CA ILE A 35 -6.40 -31.22 -10.55
C ILE A 35 -6.78 -32.21 -9.44
N LYS A 36 -5.84 -33.09 -9.08
CA LYS A 36 -6.04 -34.17 -8.10
C LYS A 36 -6.19 -33.60 -6.69
N TYR A 37 -7.13 -34.14 -5.92
CA TYR A 37 -7.30 -33.82 -4.50
C TYR A 37 -6.66 -34.90 -3.62
N ILE A 38 -5.85 -34.50 -2.65
CA ILE A 38 -5.31 -35.37 -1.60
C ILE A 38 -6.34 -35.44 -0.48
N ALA A 39 -6.71 -36.65 -0.04
CA ALA A 39 -7.65 -36.85 1.06
C ALA A 39 -7.05 -36.37 2.40
N HIS A 40 -7.90 -35.99 3.36
CA HIS A 40 -7.46 -35.48 4.67
C HIS A 40 -6.46 -36.41 5.36
N GLU A 41 -6.73 -37.72 5.35
CA GLU A 41 -5.92 -38.77 5.95
C GLU A 41 -4.55 -39.00 5.31
N ASP A 42 -4.35 -38.46 4.10
CA ASP A 42 -3.11 -38.60 3.34
C ASP A 42 -2.33 -37.29 3.22
N MET A 43 -2.84 -36.18 3.78
CA MET A 43 -2.19 -34.86 3.67
C MET A 43 -0.76 -34.88 4.21
N GLU A 44 -0.52 -35.41 5.42
CA GLU A 44 0.83 -35.47 6.01
C GLU A 44 1.75 -36.45 5.27
N LYS A 45 1.24 -37.62 4.86
CA LYS A 45 2.04 -38.61 4.10
C LYS A 45 2.53 -38.08 2.76
N ASN A 46 1.78 -37.13 2.18
CA ASN A 46 2.13 -36.49 0.93
C ASN A 46 3.12 -35.32 1.10
N LEU A 47 3.41 -34.87 2.32
CA LEU A 47 4.40 -33.82 2.57
C LEU A 47 5.82 -34.36 2.53
N VAL A 48 6.75 -33.53 2.06
CA VAL A 48 8.17 -33.88 1.95
C VAL A 48 8.94 -33.25 3.12
N PRO A 49 9.44 -34.06 4.07
CA PRO A 49 10.23 -33.55 5.19
C PRO A 49 11.59 -33.05 4.71
N SER A 50 12.10 -32.00 5.36
CA SER A 50 13.43 -31.43 5.10
C SER A 50 14.54 -32.13 5.87
N ASN A 51 14.18 -32.91 6.89
CA ASN A 51 15.10 -33.67 7.70
C ASN A 51 14.64 -35.13 7.78
N THR A 52 15.46 -36.04 7.27
CA THR A 52 15.18 -37.48 7.23
C THR A 52 15.94 -38.27 8.29
N ASN A 53 16.77 -37.62 9.12
CA ASN A 53 17.52 -38.30 10.17
C ASN A 53 16.59 -38.66 11.34
N THR A 54 16.38 -39.96 11.52
CA THR A 54 15.55 -40.55 12.58
C THR A 54 16.15 -40.42 13.99
N SER A 55 17.42 -39.99 14.11
CA SER A 55 18.10 -39.71 15.37
C SER A 55 17.78 -38.33 15.96
N ASP A 56 17.16 -37.45 15.19
CA ASP A 56 16.90 -36.07 15.61
C ASP A 56 15.61 -35.97 16.43
N ASN A 57 15.61 -35.12 17.45
CA ASN A 57 14.41 -34.76 18.22
C ASN A 57 13.47 -33.89 17.37
N LEU A 58 12.70 -34.51 16.48
CA LEU A 58 11.77 -33.84 15.58
C LEU A 58 10.54 -33.29 16.33
N CYS A 59 10.08 -32.11 15.94
CA CYS A 59 8.87 -31.52 16.51
C CYS A 59 7.64 -32.42 16.31
N SER A 60 6.76 -32.46 17.30
CA SER A 60 5.45 -33.10 17.16
C SER A 60 4.63 -32.35 16.11
N PHE A 61 3.98 -33.12 15.25
CA PHE A 61 3.12 -32.61 14.20
C PHE A 61 1.75 -33.26 14.37
N SER A 62 0.70 -32.46 14.43
CA SER A 62 -0.68 -32.94 14.57
C SER A 62 -1.61 -32.05 13.78
N PHE A 63 -2.60 -32.65 13.12
CA PHE A 63 -3.74 -31.92 12.59
C PHE A 63 -4.63 -31.42 13.71
N TYR A 64 -5.19 -30.23 13.54
CA TYR A 64 -6.09 -29.62 14.52
C TYR A 64 -7.55 -29.88 14.13
N ASN A 65 -8.41 -30.06 15.12
CA ASN A 65 -9.85 -30.19 14.87
C ASN A 65 -10.46 -28.81 14.57
N GLU A 66 -11.55 -28.77 13.80
CA GLU A 66 -12.23 -27.51 13.42
C GLU A 66 -12.66 -26.66 14.64
N SER A 67 -12.90 -27.29 15.79
CA SER A 67 -13.24 -26.62 17.05
C SER A 67 -12.09 -25.79 17.65
N ASP A 68 -10.83 -26.11 17.34
CA ASP A 68 -9.65 -25.42 17.90
C ASP A 68 -9.36 -24.08 17.20
N ILE A 69 -9.97 -23.85 16.04
CA ILE A 69 -9.76 -22.68 15.16
C ILE A 69 -10.56 -21.45 15.64
N ILE A 70 -11.65 -21.65 16.38
CA ILE A 70 -12.66 -20.61 16.68
C ILE A 70 -12.17 -19.55 17.69
N ALA A 71 -11.16 -19.85 18.53
CA ALA A 71 -10.75 -18.95 19.61
C ALA A 71 -9.98 -17.69 19.16
N TYR A 72 -9.44 -17.65 17.92
CA TYR A 72 -8.70 -16.49 17.39
C TYR A 72 -9.33 -15.87 16.14
N TRP A 73 -10.40 -16.48 15.61
CA TRP A 73 -11.01 -16.07 14.35
C TRP A 73 -12.42 -15.55 14.60
N ASN A 74 -12.56 -14.23 14.69
CA ASN A 74 -13.84 -13.56 14.51
C ASN A 74 -13.81 -12.83 13.13
N PRO A 75 -14.53 -13.35 12.12
CA PRO A 75 -14.57 -12.79 10.77
C PRO A 75 -15.21 -11.40 10.68
N HIS A 76 -15.75 -10.86 11.79
CA HIS A 76 -16.22 -9.48 11.88
C HIS A 76 -15.15 -8.48 12.29
N PHE A 77 -13.91 -8.89 12.60
CA PHE A 77 -12.83 -7.95 12.82
C PHE A 77 -12.32 -7.39 11.48
N ARG A 78 -12.77 -6.18 11.16
CA ARG A 78 -12.00 -5.27 10.29
C ARG A 78 -10.57 -5.25 10.81
N TYR A 79 -9.60 -5.46 9.91
CA TYR A 79 -8.15 -5.42 10.12
C TYR A 79 -7.75 -5.19 11.58
N PRO A 80 -7.43 -6.23 12.39
CA PRO A 80 -6.84 -5.96 13.69
C PRO A 80 -5.54 -5.21 13.43
N ILE A 81 -5.57 -3.91 13.71
CA ILE A 81 -4.41 -3.05 13.65
C ILE A 81 -3.46 -3.64 14.67
N PHE A 82 -2.39 -4.26 14.16
CA PHE A 82 -1.11 -4.51 14.81
C PHE A 82 -0.59 -3.26 15.54
N PRO A 83 -0.99 -2.85 16.76
CA PRO A 83 -0.49 -1.58 17.29
C PRO A 83 0.98 -1.71 17.74
N GLU A 84 1.47 -2.95 17.80
CA GLU A 84 2.84 -3.33 18.11
C GLU A 84 3.75 -3.11 16.90
N ASP A 85 4.86 -2.40 17.12
CA ASP A 85 5.91 -2.20 16.13
C ASP A 85 6.56 -3.54 15.73
N PRO A 86 7.10 -3.66 14.50
CA PRO A 86 7.67 -4.91 14.02
C PRO A 86 8.81 -5.48 14.88
N GLN A 87 9.64 -4.62 15.49
CA GLN A 87 10.76 -5.04 16.33
C GLN A 87 10.27 -5.67 17.64
N THR A 88 9.28 -5.06 18.29
CA THR A 88 8.67 -5.59 19.51
C THR A 88 7.97 -6.92 19.22
N PHE A 89 7.22 -7.02 18.12
CA PHE A 89 6.61 -8.28 17.68
C PHE A 89 7.69 -9.35 17.45
N ALA A 90 8.76 -9.02 16.71
CA ALA A 90 9.84 -9.97 16.42
C ALA A 90 10.47 -10.51 17.71
N LYS A 91 10.75 -9.64 18.68
CA LYS A 91 11.31 -10.01 19.98
C LYS A 91 10.36 -10.89 20.79
N ARG A 92 9.07 -10.53 20.85
CA ARG A 92 8.04 -11.30 21.57
C ARG A 92 7.87 -12.70 20.98
N GLU A 93 7.94 -12.80 19.66
CA GLU A 93 7.66 -14.03 18.91
C GLU A 93 8.90 -14.84 18.54
N ASN A 94 10.09 -14.41 19.01
CA ASN A 94 11.40 -14.97 18.69
C ASN A 94 11.70 -15.08 17.19
N VAL A 95 11.24 -14.11 16.40
CA VAL A 95 11.58 -13.98 14.98
C VAL A 95 12.96 -13.33 14.86
N LYS A 96 13.87 -13.98 14.14
CA LYS A 96 15.21 -13.46 13.84
C LYS A 96 15.13 -12.42 12.71
N PRO A 97 16.07 -11.46 12.64
CA PRO A 97 16.15 -10.51 11.53
C PRO A 97 16.06 -11.19 10.16
N GLY A 98 15.39 -10.54 9.21
CA GLY A 98 15.11 -11.11 7.90
C GLY A 98 13.87 -12.02 7.88
N GLY A 99 13.10 -12.08 8.97
CA GLY A 99 11.87 -12.87 9.07
C GLY A 99 12.11 -14.37 9.14
N GLU A 100 13.24 -14.76 9.74
CA GLU A 100 13.60 -16.16 9.92
C GLU A 100 13.11 -16.67 11.27
N TRP A 101 12.53 -17.87 11.28
CA TRP A 101 12.05 -18.50 12.49
C TRP A 101 12.27 -20.02 12.45
N GLU A 102 12.57 -20.58 13.61
CA GLU A 102 12.64 -22.02 13.85
C GLU A 102 12.25 -22.33 15.31
N PRO A 103 11.69 -23.52 15.58
CA PRO A 103 11.36 -23.94 16.95
C PRO A 103 12.64 -24.13 17.79
N SER A 104 12.63 -23.67 19.05
CA SER A 104 13.81 -23.73 19.93
C SER A 104 13.96 -25.05 20.70
N GLY A 105 12.87 -25.81 20.90
CA GLY A 105 12.86 -27.03 21.71
C GLY A 105 12.94 -28.35 20.93
N CYS A 106 12.90 -28.30 19.59
CA CYS A 106 12.88 -29.46 18.70
C CYS A 106 13.34 -29.06 17.30
N LYS A 107 13.69 -30.03 16.46
CA LYS A 107 14.08 -29.77 15.07
C LYS A 107 12.83 -29.78 14.18
N ALA A 108 12.65 -28.72 13.39
CA ALA A 108 11.53 -28.62 12.46
C ALA A 108 11.56 -29.75 11.42
N ARG A 109 10.39 -30.34 11.14
CA ARG A 109 10.25 -31.37 10.09
C ARG A 109 10.30 -30.78 8.68
N TYR A 110 9.84 -29.54 8.53
CA TYR A 110 9.72 -28.86 7.24
C TYR A 110 10.50 -27.54 7.26
N SER A 111 11.16 -27.23 6.15
CA SER A 111 11.95 -26.02 5.93
C SER A 111 11.53 -25.34 4.64
N VAL A 112 11.17 -24.06 4.72
CA VAL A 112 10.45 -23.34 3.66
C VAL A 112 11.04 -21.95 3.39
N ALA A 113 11.18 -21.61 2.12
CA ALA A 113 11.26 -20.22 1.68
C ALA A 113 9.87 -19.73 1.24
N LEU A 114 9.33 -18.74 1.94
CA LEU A 114 8.08 -18.09 1.55
C LEU A 114 8.39 -16.85 0.70
N ILE A 115 8.08 -16.91 -0.58
CA ILE A 115 8.36 -15.86 -1.56
C ILE A 115 7.09 -15.07 -1.84
N ILE A 116 7.13 -13.76 -1.60
CA ILE A 116 6.00 -12.85 -1.74
C ILE A 116 6.32 -11.85 -2.84
N PRO A 117 5.59 -11.85 -3.96
CA PRO A 117 5.74 -10.83 -4.97
C PRO A 117 5.08 -9.54 -4.47
N TYR A 118 5.76 -8.41 -4.59
CA TYR A 118 5.31 -7.20 -3.94
C TYR A 118 5.50 -5.94 -4.80
N ARG A 119 4.48 -5.09 -4.83
CA ARG A 119 4.51 -3.69 -5.27
C ARG A 119 3.29 -2.99 -4.70
N ASP A 120 3.46 -1.85 -4.03
CA ASP A 120 2.39 -0.92 -3.64
C ASP A 120 1.20 -1.54 -2.87
N ARG A 121 1.45 -2.52 -1.98
CA ARG A 121 0.43 -3.28 -1.22
C ARG A 121 0.67 -3.25 0.28
N LEU A 122 0.99 -2.08 0.79
CA LEU A 122 1.54 -1.95 2.13
C LEU A 122 0.61 -2.41 3.25
N THR A 123 -0.65 -1.98 3.22
CA THR A 123 -1.64 -2.36 4.23
C THR A 123 -1.78 -3.88 4.28
N GLN A 124 -1.80 -4.51 3.12
CA GLN A 124 -1.86 -5.96 2.98
C GLN A 124 -0.59 -6.61 3.54
N LEU A 125 0.60 -6.12 3.20
CA LEU A 125 1.87 -6.64 3.72
C LEU A 125 1.97 -6.53 5.24
N SER A 126 1.62 -5.37 5.79
CA SER A 126 1.63 -5.10 7.23
C SER A 126 0.79 -6.13 8.01
N PHE A 127 -0.39 -6.44 7.48
CA PHE A 127 -1.30 -7.41 8.06
C PHE A 127 -0.83 -8.86 7.81
N PHE A 128 -0.49 -9.19 6.56
CA PHE A 128 -0.06 -10.50 6.12
C PHE A 128 1.16 -11.00 6.91
N ILE A 129 2.21 -10.18 7.04
CA ILE A 129 3.47 -10.60 7.68
C ILE A 129 3.27 -10.97 9.15
N ARG A 130 2.49 -10.19 9.89
CA ARG A 130 2.19 -10.52 11.30
C ARG A 130 1.35 -11.78 11.40
N TYR A 131 0.32 -11.89 10.56
CA TYR A 131 -0.54 -13.06 10.54
C TYR A 131 0.24 -14.34 10.21
N ILE A 132 1.04 -14.30 9.14
CA ILE A 132 1.70 -15.51 8.62
C ILE A 132 2.77 -16.02 9.59
N HIS A 133 3.44 -15.14 10.34
CA HIS A 133 4.33 -15.57 11.42
C HIS A 133 3.59 -16.36 12.50
N LEU A 134 2.40 -15.92 12.91
CA LEU A 134 1.59 -16.68 13.86
C LEU A 134 1.17 -18.03 13.24
N PHE A 135 0.66 -17.99 12.01
CA PHE A 135 0.15 -19.15 11.28
C PHE A 135 1.21 -20.26 11.08
N LEU A 136 2.41 -19.92 10.61
CA LEU A 136 3.45 -20.90 10.29
C LEU A 136 4.02 -21.61 11.53
N ARG A 137 4.00 -20.94 12.68
CA ARG A 137 4.58 -21.46 13.93
C ARG A 137 3.73 -22.55 14.58
N TRP A 138 2.43 -22.57 14.35
CA TRP A 138 1.55 -23.66 14.81
C TRP A 138 2.03 -25.04 14.34
N HIS A 139 2.64 -25.11 13.17
CA HIS A 139 3.15 -26.35 12.58
C HIS A 139 4.63 -26.60 12.87
N ASN A 140 5.28 -25.76 13.70
CA ASN A 140 6.72 -25.81 13.98
C ASN A 140 7.58 -25.89 12.71
N ILE A 141 7.19 -25.15 11.68
CA ILE A 141 7.90 -25.09 10.39
C ILE A 141 9.09 -24.15 10.53
N GLN A 142 10.28 -24.55 10.08
CA GLN A 142 11.38 -23.60 9.90
C GLN A 142 11.15 -22.81 8.62
N TYR A 143 11.19 -21.49 8.68
CA TYR A 143 10.95 -20.68 7.50
C TYR A 143 11.75 -19.38 7.49
N ARG A 144 11.85 -18.80 6.29
CA ARG A 144 12.24 -17.41 6.09
C ARG A 144 11.32 -16.78 5.05
N ILE A 145 10.94 -15.53 5.30
CA ILE A 145 10.01 -14.77 4.45
C ILE A 145 10.80 -13.80 3.57
N TYR A 146 10.59 -13.87 2.27
CA TYR A 146 11.22 -13.01 1.27
C TYR A 146 10.15 -12.17 0.58
N VAL A 147 10.23 -10.85 0.73
CA VAL A 147 9.37 -9.89 0.04
C VAL A 147 10.17 -9.31 -1.12
N ILE A 148 9.80 -9.69 -2.33
CA ILE A 148 10.50 -9.30 -3.55
C ILE A 148 9.74 -8.14 -4.19
N GLU A 149 10.35 -6.96 -4.14
CA GLU A 149 9.73 -5.70 -4.52
C GLU A 149 10.24 -5.21 -5.86
N GLN A 150 9.34 -5.06 -6.83
CA GLN A 150 9.70 -4.51 -8.13
C GLN A 150 9.66 -2.97 -8.11
N THR A 151 10.65 -2.33 -8.73
CA THR A 151 10.61 -0.87 -8.99
C THR A 151 9.39 -0.45 -9.81
N GLN A 152 8.90 0.76 -9.58
CA GLN A 152 7.72 1.32 -10.24
C GLN A 152 7.94 1.79 -11.69
N HIS A 153 9.15 1.67 -12.25
CA HIS A 153 9.46 2.12 -13.63
C HIS A 153 8.93 1.19 -14.73
N TYR A 154 8.54 -0.03 -14.39
CA TYR A 154 8.08 -1.05 -15.33
C TYR A 154 6.76 -1.62 -14.85
N PHE A 155 5.91 -2.06 -15.78
CA PHE A 155 4.72 -2.84 -15.45
C PHE A 155 5.07 -4.01 -14.53
N PHE A 156 4.19 -4.28 -13.55
CA PHE A 156 4.37 -5.40 -12.62
C PHE A 156 4.49 -6.71 -13.38
N ASN A 157 5.54 -7.47 -13.11
CA ASN A 157 5.77 -8.78 -13.71
C ASN A 157 5.90 -9.82 -12.61
N ARG A 158 4.76 -10.38 -12.20
CA ARG A 158 4.68 -11.33 -11.08
C ARG A 158 5.59 -12.54 -11.28
N GLY A 159 5.61 -13.12 -12.47
CA GLY A 159 6.46 -14.28 -12.78
C GLY A 159 7.96 -13.99 -12.63
N LEU A 160 8.43 -12.86 -13.17
CA LEU A 160 9.83 -12.42 -13.02
C LEU A 160 10.19 -12.20 -11.55
N ILE A 161 9.32 -11.55 -10.79
CA ILE A 161 9.53 -11.27 -9.35
C ILE A 161 9.65 -12.58 -8.56
N LEU A 162 8.77 -13.55 -8.80
CA LEU A 162 8.79 -14.84 -8.11
C LEU A 162 10.03 -15.67 -8.48
N ASN A 163 10.43 -15.65 -9.76
CA ASN A 163 11.69 -16.26 -10.21
C ASN A 163 12.91 -15.63 -9.52
N ALA A 164 12.97 -14.29 -9.47
CA ALA A 164 14.03 -13.58 -8.76
C ALA A 164 14.05 -13.94 -7.28
N GLY A 165 12.88 -14.03 -6.63
CA GLY A 165 12.77 -14.44 -5.24
C GLY A 165 13.31 -15.84 -4.96
N TYR A 166 13.00 -16.79 -5.84
CA TYR A 166 13.57 -18.14 -5.78
C TYR A 166 15.11 -18.10 -5.88
N LEU A 167 15.64 -17.37 -6.86
CA LEU A 167 17.08 -17.26 -7.09
C LEU A 167 17.81 -16.61 -5.92
N GLU A 168 17.25 -15.54 -5.33
CA GLU A 168 17.84 -14.88 -4.17
C GLU A 168 17.75 -15.72 -2.90
N ALA A 169 16.61 -16.36 -2.63
CA ALA A 169 16.45 -17.21 -1.45
C ALA A 169 17.41 -18.42 -1.47
N LYS A 170 17.72 -18.96 -2.66
CA LYS A 170 18.72 -20.03 -2.81
C LYS A 170 20.14 -19.62 -2.43
N LYS A 171 20.48 -18.33 -2.48
CA LYS A 171 21.79 -17.83 -2.05
C LYS A 171 21.95 -17.91 -0.53
N ASP A 172 20.85 -17.77 0.20
CA ASP A 172 20.85 -17.77 1.66
C ASP A 172 20.84 -19.20 2.21
N LYS A 173 20.02 -20.09 1.65
CA LYS A 173 19.92 -21.48 2.07
C LYS A 173 19.37 -22.37 0.95
N ASN A 174 19.80 -23.63 0.92
CA ASN A 174 19.22 -24.64 0.04
C ASN A 174 17.87 -25.14 0.59
N TYR A 175 16.81 -24.35 0.42
CA TYR A 175 15.46 -24.75 0.83
C TYR A 175 14.95 -25.88 -0.06
N PRO A 176 14.41 -26.98 0.52
CA PRO A 176 13.77 -28.03 -0.27
C PRO A 176 12.40 -27.60 -0.79
N CYS A 177 11.74 -26.67 -0.08
CA CYS A 177 10.39 -26.22 -0.37
C CYS A 177 10.33 -24.71 -0.57
N PHE A 178 9.67 -24.30 -1.65
CA PHE A 178 9.35 -22.91 -1.97
C PHE A 178 7.84 -22.74 -2.03
N ILE A 179 7.34 -21.73 -1.34
CA ILE A 179 5.93 -21.33 -1.40
C ILE A 179 5.89 -19.94 -2.01
N PHE A 180 5.15 -19.80 -3.11
CA PHE A 180 4.89 -18.52 -3.76
C PHE A 180 3.50 -18.07 -3.36
N HIS A 181 3.41 -16.89 -2.73
CA HIS A 181 2.20 -16.47 -2.06
C HIS A 181 1.93 -14.98 -2.27
N ASP A 182 0.76 -14.65 -2.80
CA ASP A 182 0.30 -13.27 -2.94
C ASP A 182 0.04 -12.65 -1.55
N VAL A 183 0.45 -11.39 -1.38
CA VAL A 183 0.36 -10.68 -0.09
C VAL A 183 -1.08 -10.36 0.34
N ASP A 184 -2.04 -10.50 -0.57
CA ASP A 184 -3.43 -10.06 -0.41
C ASP A 184 -4.42 -11.20 -0.12
N ILE A 185 -3.94 -12.40 0.15
CA ILE A 185 -4.74 -13.51 0.64
C ILE A 185 -4.14 -14.05 1.93
N ILE A 186 -4.98 -14.61 2.79
CA ILE A 186 -4.56 -15.16 4.09
C ILE A 186 -5.21 -16.52 4.29
N PRO A 187 -4.46 -17.57 4.65
CA PRO A 187 -5.05 -18.89 4.91
C PRO A 187 -6.01 -18.80 6.10
N SER A 188 -7.23 -19.34 5.95
CA SER A 188 -8.26 -19.27 6.98
C SER A 188 -8.36 -20.56 7.80
N ASN A 189 -7.75 -21.65 7.34
CA ASN A 189 -7.73 -22.94 8.02
C ASN A 189 -6.29 -23.36 8.34
N ILE A 190 -6.03 -23.66 9.60
CA ILE A 190 -4.70 -24.09 10.06
C ILE A 190 -4.27 -25.40 9.39
N ASN A 191 -5.20 -26.28 9.01
CA ASN A 191 -4.88 -27.51 8.28
C ASN A 191 -4.39 -27.26 6.84
N ASN A 192 -4.36 -26.01 6.36
CA ASN A 192 -3.58 -25.65 5.18
C ASN A 192 -2.08 -25.58 5.52
N ILE A 193 -1.43 -26.72 5.67
CA ILE A 193 -0.04 -26.78 6.12
C ILE A 193 0.87 -26.11 5.09
N PHE A 194 1.69 -25.13 5.49
CA PHE A 194 2.64 -24.44 4.59
C PHE A 194 3.93 -25.25 4.42
N ALA A 195 3.81 -26.44 3.82
CA ALA A 195 4.92 -27.27 3.40
C ALA A 195 4.68 -27.79 1.97
N CYS A 196 5.71 -28.37 1.35
CA CYS A 196 5.62 -28.89 0.00
C CYS A 196 5.19 -30.35 0.02
N SER A 197 4.28 -30.69 -0.90
CA SER A 197 3.95 -32.07 -1.20
C SER A 197 4.91 -32.68 -2.22
N GLN A 198 4.80 -34.01 -2.41
CA GLN A 198 5.49 -34.75 -3.46
C GLN A 198 5.15 -34.29 -4.88
N ALA A 199 4.12 -33.47 -5.06
CA ALA A 199 3.77 -32.83 -6.32
C ALA A 199 3.48 -31.34 -6.10
N PRO A 200 3.55 -30.47 -7.14
CA PRO A 200 3.21 -29.06 -7.03
C PRO A 200 1.79 -28.86 -6.50
N ARG A 201 1.60 -28.00 -5.49
CA ARG A 201 0.29 -27.86 -4.83
C ARG A 201 -0.29 -26.47 -5.01
N HIS A 202 -1.58 -26.42 -5.36
CA HIS A 202 -2.38 -25.20 -5.24
C HIS A 202 -2.99 -25.13 -3.84
N MET A 203 -2.68 -24.08 -3.10
CA MET A 203 -3.02 -23.93 -1.69
C MET A 203 -4.30 -23.09 -1.49
N SER A 204 -4.63 -22.19 -2.43
CA SER A 204 -5.70 -21.19 -2.32
C SER A 204 -6.96 -21.52 -3.13
N VAL A 205 -7.54 -22.70 -2.87
CA VAL A 205 -8.69 -23.23 -3.64
C VAL A 205 -9.95 -22.39 -3.46
N LEU A 206 -10.32 -22.07 -2.21
CA LEU A 206 -11.54 -21.32 -1.91
C LEU A 206 -11.19 -19.97 -1.28
N ARG A 207 -11.69 -18.88 -1.87
CA ARG A 207 -11.41 -17.50 -1.43
C ARG A 207 -12.68 -16.71 -1.18
N THR A 208 -12.65 -15.78 -0.21
CA THR A 208 -13.79 -14.87 0.02
C THR A 208 -14.13 -14.05 -1.23
N SER A 209 -13.13 -13.59 -1.99
CA SER A 209 -13.33 -12.81 -3.22
C SER A 209 -14.03 -13.58 -4.34
N THR A 210 -14.01 -14.91 -4.30
CA THR A 210 -14.70 -15.78 -5.27
C THR A 210 -15.94 -16.44 -4.67
N TYR A 211 -16.45 -15.92 -3.54
CA TYR A 211 -17.56 -16.50 -2.79
C TYR A 211 -17.35 -17.98 -2.47
N TYR A 212 -16.11 -18.33 -2.12
CA TYR A 212 -15.65 -19.69 -1.85
C TYR A 212 -15.93 -20.66 -3.01
N ARG A 213 -15.66 -20.21 -4.24
CA ARG A 213 -15.73 -21.05 -5.44
C ARG A 213 -14.40 -21.06 -6.17
N LEU A 214 -14.03 -22.23 -6.68
CA LEU A 214 -12.90 -22.36 -7.59
C LEU A 214 -13.30 -21.74 -8.95
N PRO A 215 -12.53 -20.79 -9.51
CA PRO A 215 -12.91 -20.13 -10.77
C PRO A 215 -13.05 -21.09 -11.95
N TYR A 216 -12.10 -22.02 -12.11
CA TYR A 216 -12.09 -23.05 -13.14
C TYR A 216 -11.13 -24.20 -12.75
N PRO A 217 -11.27 -25.41 -13.33
CA PRO A 217 -10.56 -26.61 -12.86
C PRO A 217 -9.04 -26.48 -12.80
N THR A 218 -8.43 -25.82 -13.79
CA THR A 218 -6.97 -25.64 -13.95
C THR A 218 -6.40 -24.43 -13.20
N TYR A 219 -7.22 -23.70 -12.43
CA TYR A 219 -6.78 -22.51 -11.69
C TYR A 219 -5.63 -22.84 -10.72
N PHE A 220 -4.48 -22.19 -10.88
CA PHE A 220 -3.23 -22.51 -10.17
C PHE A 220 -2.47 -21.23 -9.76
N ASP A 221 -3.18 -20.32 -9.09
CA ASP A 221 -2.77 -18.94 -8.82
C ASP A 221 -2.77 -18.65 -7.31
N LYS A 222 -2.27 -17.48 -6.90
CA LYS A 222 -2.26 -16.86 -5.58
C LYS A 222 -1.34 -17.52 -4.56
N ALA A 223 -1.57 -18.77 -4.19
CA ALA A 223 -0.72 -19.52 -3.28
C ALA A 223 -0.43 -20.91 -3.85
N VAL A 224 0.83 -21.15 -4.20
CA VAL A 224 1.30 -22.42 -4.77
C VAL A 224 2.61 -22.85 -4.10
N SER A 225 2.80 -24.15 -3.92
CA SER A 225 4.05 -24.71 -3.39
C SER A 225 4.73 -25.68 -4.34
N PHE A 226 6.06 -25.59 -4.37
CA PHE A 226 6.93 -26.38 -5.22
C PHE A 226 8.12 -26.90 -4.43
N LEU A 227 8.45 -28.18 -4.63
CA LEU A 227 9.80 -28.63 -4.34
C LEU A 227 10.77 -27.89 -5.25
N SER A 228 11.97 -27.61 -4.73
CA SER A 228 13.02 -26.90 -5.46
C SER A 228 13.28 -27.53 -6.83
N GLU A 229 13.39 -28.86 -6.89
CA GLU A 229 13.61 -29.62 -8.12
C GLU A 229 12.45 -29.51 -9.13
N HIS A 230 11.21 -29.43 -8.66
CA HIS A 230 10.04 -29.27 -9.53
C HIS A 230 10.03 -27.89 -10.17
N PHE A 231 10.35 -26.86 -9.39
CA PHE A 231 10.38 -25.48 -9.89
C PHE A 231 11.49 -25.29 -10.93
N GLU A 232 12.66 -25.89 -10.72
CA GLU A 232 13.75 -25.92 -11.69
C GLU A 232 13.36 -26.71 -12.96
N LYS A 233 12.73 -27.88 -12.80
CA LYS A 233 12.29 -28.73 -13.92
C LYS A 233 11.36 -28.01 -14.89
N ILE A 234 10.47 -27.15 -14.39
CA ILE A 234 9.52 -26.38 -15.22
C ILE A 234 10.09 -25.05 -15.72
N ASN A 235 11.36 -24.75 -15.40
CA ASN A 235 11.99 -23.45 -15.64
C ASN A 235 11.21 -22.29 -15.00
N GLY A 236 10.68 -22.48 -13.79
CA GLY A 236 9.92 -21.46 -13.04
C GLY A 236 8.73 -20.85 -13.77
N PHE A 237 8.37 -19.62 -13.37
CA PHE A 237 7.31 -18.82 -14.01
C PHE A 237 7.77 -18.22 -15.35
N SER A 238 6.83 -17.82 -16.20
CA SER A 238 7.13 -17.03 -17.40
C SER A 238 7.55 -15.61 -17.05
N ASN A 239 8.58 -15.10 -17.73
CA ASN A 239 8.99 -13.69 -17.65
C ASN A 239 8.20 -12.76 -18.61
N LYS A 240 7.20 -13.27 -19.36
CA LYS A 240 6.51 -12.52 -20.43
C LYS A 240 5.21 -11.81 -20.04
N PHE A 241 4.70 -12.02 -18.83
CA PHE A 241 3.45 -11.42 -18.40
C PHE A 241 3.70 -10.08 -17.67
N TYR A 242 3.33 -8.99 -18.33
CA TYR A 242 3.43 -7.63 -17.80
C TYR A 242 2.02 -7.09 -17.53
N GLY A 243 1.72 -6.79 -16.28
CA GLY A 243 0.36 -6.55 -15.79
C GLY A 243 -0.30 -7.84 -15.26
N SER A 244 -1.54 -7.75 -14.81
CA SER A 244 -2.28 -8.89 -14.26
C SER A 244 -2.85 -9.80 -15.34
N GLY A 245 -2.68 -11.11 -15.16
CA GLY A 245 -3.45 -12.16 -15.81
C GLY A 245 -2.65 -13.04 -16.78
N GLY A 246 -2.94 -14.33 -16.72
CA GLY A 246 -2.42 -15.38 -17.61
C GLY A 246 -1.11 -16.03 -17.17
N GLU A 247 -0.37 -15.42 -16.25
CA GLU A 247 0.91 -15.95 -15.76
C GLU A 247 0.76 -17.29 -15.02
N ASP A 248 -0.33 -17.46 -14.27
CA ASP A 248 -0.61 -18.68 -13.51
C ASP A 248 -1.20 -19.80 -14.38
N ASP A 249 -1.93 -19.43 -15.44
CA ASP A 249 -2.38 -20.39 -16.45
C ASP A 249 -1.18 -20.94 -17.23
N ASP A 250 -0.21 -20.08 -17.58
CA ASP A 250 1.06 -20.51 -18.16
C ASP A 250 1.85 -21.39 -17.18
N LEU A 251 1.90 -21.04 -15.89
CA LEU A 251 2.51 -21.88 -14.86
C LEU A 251 1.88 -23.27 -14.82
N TYR A 252 0.55 -23.37 -14.76
CA TYR A 252 -0.16 -24.65 -14.80
C TYR A 252 0.22 -25.45 -16.04
N ASN A 253 0.22 -24.81 -17.21
CA ASN A 253 0.56 -25.46 -18.48
C ASN A 253 2.02 -25.95 -18.51
N ARG A 254 2.96 -25.26 -17.86
CA ARG A 254 4.35 -25.72 -17.69
C ARG A 254 4.42 -26.95 -16.80
N VAL A 255 3.70 -26.94 -15.68
CA VAL A 255 3.66 -28.08 -14.73
C VAL A 255 3.20 -29.35 -15.44
N VAL A 256 2.07 -29.29 -16.13
CA VAL A 256 1.51 -30.43 -16.87
C VAL A 256 2.42 -30.84 -18.04
N TYR A 257 2.99 -29.87 -18.78
CA TYR A 257 3.90 -30.17 -19.89
C TYR A 257 5.14 -30.97 -19.47
N HIS A 258 5.65 -30.73 -18.26
CA HIS A 258 6.80 -31.45 -17.71
C HIS A 258 6.42 -32.73 -16.95
N GLY A 259 5.18 -33.21 -17.11
CA GLY A 259 4.70 -34.46 -16.53
C GLY A 259 4.59 -34.42 -15.01
N LEU A 260 4.39 -33.23 -14.44
CA LEU A 260 4.05 -33.07 -13.03
C LEU A 260 2.53 -32.92 -12.91
N GLU A 261 1.95 -33.52 -11.87
CA GLU A 261 0.52 -33.46 -11.62
C GLU A 261 0.23 -32.47 -10.49
N PRO A 262 -0.38 -31.30 -10.76
CA PRO A 262 -0.76 -30.40 -9.69
C PRO A 262 -1.76 -31.08 -8.76
N VAL A 263 -1.63 -30.82 -7.46
CA VAL A 263 -2.51 -31.35 -6.42
C VAL A 263 -3.15 -30.23 -5.59
N ARG A 264 -4.25 -30.56 -4.90
CA ARG A 264 -4.93 -29.72 -3.92
C ARG A 264 -5.22 -30.52 -2.66
N TYR A 265 -5.34 -29.81 -1.55
CA TYR A 265 -5.99 -30.36 -0.36
C TYR A 265 -7.51 -30.22 -0.47
N PRO A 266 -8.28 -30.91 0.39
CA PRO A 266 -9.72 -30.79 0.38
C PRO A 266 -10.15 -29.34 0.58
N ASN A 267 -11.32 -29.01 0.05
CA ASN A 267 -11.87 -27.65 0.10
C ASN A 267 -11.91 -27.08 1.52
N SER A 268 -12.23 -27.90 2.53
CA SER A 268 -12.28 -27.44 3.92
C SER A 268 -10.91 -26.99 4.47
N ALA A 269 -9.81 -27.57 3.98
CA ALA A 269 -8.44 -27.19 4.36
C ALA A 269 -7.87 -26.05 3.52
N SER A 270 -8.39 -25.79 2.31
CA SER A 270 -7.76 -24.88 1.34
C SER A 270 -8.46 -23.51 1.23
N THR A 271 -8.98 -22.99 2.35
CA THR A 271 -9.73 -21.73 2.43
C THR A 271 -8.82 -20.53 2.72
N HIS A 272 -9.13 -19.38 2.12
CA HIS A 272 -8.44 -18.12 2.33
C HIS A 272 -9.38 -16.91 2.41
N SER A 273 -8.99 -15.93 3.21
CA SER A 273 -9.59 -14.60 3.25
C SER A 273 -8.83 -13.66 2.32
N SER A 274 -9.52 -13.02 1.39
CA SER A 274 -8.97 -12.00 0.51
C SER A 274 -8.98 -10.63 1.19
N LEU A 275 -7.88 -9.89 1.06
CA LEU A 275 -7.71 -8.53 1.52
C LEU A 275 -8.08 -7.57 0.38
N ALA A 276 -8.90 -6.57 0.70
CA ALA A 276 -9.35 -5.58 -0.27
C ALA A 276 -8.18 -4.80 -0.87
N HIS A 277 -8.24 -4.53 -2.17
CA HIS A 277 -7.21 -3.81 -2.92
C HIS A 277 -7.76 -3.27 -4.23
N VAL A 278 -7.04 -2.33 -4.85
CA VAL A 278 -7.33 -1.85 -6.21
C VAL A 278 -6.72 -2.81 -7.21
N ASP A 279 -7.49 -3.16 -8.24
CA ASP A 279 -7.06 -4.03 -9.32
C ASP A 279 -5.87 -3.43 -10.09
N SER A 280 -4.95 -4.29 -10.50
CA SER A 280 -3.79 -3.88 -11.28
C SER A 280 -4.14 -3.77 -12.78
N ILE A 281 -3.26 -3.13 -13.56
CA ILE A 281 -3.45 -2.99 -15.00
C ILE A 281 -3.45 -4.37 -15.66
N ILE A 282 -4.51 -4.66 -16.42
CA ILE A 282 -4.70 -5.95 -17.11
C ILE A 282 -3.68 -6.10 -18.24
N ASN A 283 -3.04 -7.27 -18.31
CA ASN A 283 -2.20 -7.64 -19.44
C ASN A 283 -3.05 -7.88 -20.70
N LYS A 284 -2.93 -6.98 -21.68
CA LYS A 284 -3.69 -7.06 -22.95
C LYS A 284 -3.21 -8.19 -23.87
N ASP A 285 -1.97 -8.64 -23.70
CA ASP A 285 -1.34 -9.64 -24.56
C ASP A 285 -1.47 -11.07 -23.99
N LYS A 286 -2.11 -11.23 -22.82
CA LYS A 286 -2.18 -12.52 -22.11
C LYS A 286 -2.66 -13.68 -22.99
N ASP A 287 -3.69 -13.47 -23.80
CA ASP A 287 -4.30 -14.52 -24.61
C ASP A 287 -3.39 -14.92 -25.77
N ALA A 288 -2.66 -13.96 -26.35
CA ALA A 288 -1.68 -14.21 -27.39
C ALA A 288 -0.47 -14.98 -26.85
N ILE A 289 0.01 -14.61 -25.66
CA ILE A 289 1.11 -15.29 -24.97
C ILE A 289 0.71 -16.74 -24.62
N LEU A 290 -0.46 -16.93 -24.01
CA LEU A 290 -0.98 -18.26 -23.66
C LEU A 290 -1.18 -19.14 -24.89
N LYS A 291 -1.68 -18.59 -25.99
CA LYS A 291 -1.86 -19.31 -27.25
C LYS A 291 -0.53 -19.75 -27.87
N ALA A 292 0.53 -18.93 -27.74
CA ALA A 292 1.87 -19.31 -28.16
C ALA A 292 2.48 -20.40 -27.26
N GLY A 293 2.08 -20.44 -25.98
CA GLY A 293 2.32 -21.53 -25.04
C GLY A 293 3.78 -21.99 -25.01
N LYS A 294 4.02 -23.24 -25.44
CA LYS A 294 5.33 -23.90 -25.42
C LYS A 294 6.46 -23.09 -26.07
N ASN A 295 6.13 -22.22 -27.03
CA ASN A 295 7.10 -21.35 -27.69
C ASN A 295 7.82 -20.43 -26.68
N PHE A 296 7.22 -20.12 -25.53
CA PHE A 296 7.79 -19.25 -24.50
C PHE A 296 8.31 -19.98 -23.26
N TYR A 297 8.35 -21.32 -23.23
CA TYR A 297 8.81 -22.06 -22.05
C TYR A 297 10.31 -21.88 -21.77
N HIS A 298 11.09 -21.54 -22.79
CA HIS A 298 12.49 -21.13 -22.62
C HIS A 298 12.66 -19.79 -21.88
N LEU A 299 11.60 -18.99 -21.76
CA LEU A 299 11.58 -17.70 -21.06
C LEU A 299 11.03 -17.85 -19.64
N GLY A 300 11.85 -18.41 -18.76
CA GLY A 300 11.54 -18.52 -17.33
C GLY A 300 12.77 -18.34 -16.46
N LEU A 301 12.90 -19.14 -15.40
CA LEU A 301 13.92 -19.03 -14.35
C LEU A 301 15.35 -18.81 -14.87
N ASN A 302 15.78 -19.61 -15.85
CA ASN A 302 17.12 -19.53 -16.43
C ASN A 302 17.39 -18.25 -17.27
N SER A 303 16.33 -17.54 -17.64
CA SER A 303 16.37 -16.34 -18.49
C SER A 303 15.97 -15.08 -17.73
N THR A 304 15.67 -15.19 -16.43
CA THR A 304 15.22 -14.09 -15.59
C THR A 304 16.37 -13.11 -15.37
N LYS A 305 16.23 -11.88 -15.87
CA LYS A 305 17.23 -10.81 -15.78
C LYS A 305 16.75 -9.66 -14.91
N TYR A 306 17.48 -9.41 -13.83
CA TYR A 306 17.16 -8.37 -12.86
C TYR A 306 18.44 -7.89 -12.16
N GLU A 307 18.36 -6.69 -11.59
CA GLU A 307 19.38 -6.12 -10.70
C GLU A 307 18.79 -6.01 -9.30
N VAL A 308 19.52 -6.48 -8.29
CA VAL A 308 19.21 -6.20 -6.88
C VAL A 308 19.95 -4.92 -6.50
N PHE A 309 19.21 -3.83 -6.28
CA PHE A 309 19.81 -2.55 -5.88
C PHE A 309 19.65 -2.29 -4.38
N HIS A 310 18.80 -3.05 -3.69
CA HIS A 310 18.64 -2.94 -2.24
C HIS A 310 18.19 -4.28 -1.63
N ARG A 311 18.89 -4.74 -0.59
CA ARG A 311 18.54 -5.93 0.20
C ARG A 311 18.67 -5.58 1.68
N VAL A 312 17.60 -5.73 2.44
CA VAL A 312 17.55 -5.42 3.87
C VAL A 312 16.85 -6.53 4.64
N GLU A 313 17.44 -6.90 5.77
CA GLU A 313 16.84 -7.79 6.75
C GLU A 313 15.95 -6.97 7.69
N GLU A 314 14.69 -6.80 7.31
CA GLU A 314 13.68 -6.18 8.17
C GLU A 314 13.40 -7.10 9.37
N PRO A 315 12.82 -6.59 10.47
CA PRO A 315 12.58 -7.40 11.66
C PRO A 315 11.74 -8.66 11.40
N LEU A 316 10.84 -8.62 10.41
CA LEU A 316 9.87 -9.69 10.12
C LEU A 316 9.99 -10.29 8.71
N PHE A 317 10.89 -9.81 7.84
CA PHE A 317 11.09 -10.38 6.51
C PHE A 317 12.39 -9.89 5.88
N THR A 318 12.86 -10.58 4.86
CA THR A 318 13.96 -10.12 4.02
C THR A 318 13.35 -9.35 2.84
N ARG A 319 13.62 -8.04 2.78
CA ARG A 319 13.19 -7.17 1.69
C ARG A 319 14.24 -7.18 0.61
N ILE A 320 13.86 -7.53 -0.61
CA ILE A 320 14.74 -7.51 -1.78
C ILE A 320 14.09 -6.65 -2.85
N MET A 321 14.67 -5.49 -3.12
CA MET A 321 14.21 -4.61 -4.18
C MET A 321 14.95 -4.92 -5.47
N ILE A 322 14.18 -5.22 -6.50
CA ILE A 322 14.68 -5.61 -7.81
C ILE A 322 14.25 -4.62 -8.88
N ARG A 323 15.16 -4.36 -9.82
CA ARG A 323 14.90 -3.65 -11.06
C ARG A 323 14.98 -4.67 -12.20
N PRO A 324 13.88 -4.90 -12.95
CA PRO A 324 13.96 -5.68 -14.19
C PRO A 324 14.93 -5.03 -15.17
N LEU A 325 15.83 -5.83 -15.78
CA LEU A 325 16.75 -5.32 -16.81
C LEU A 325 16.08 -5.23 -18.19
N GLU A 326 14.96 -5.93 -18.36
CA GLU A 326 14.12 -5.94 -19.54
C GLU A 326 12.67 -5.84 -19.10
N GLY A 327 11.85 -5.07 -19.81
CA GLY A 327 10.44 -4.94 -19.50
C GLY A 327 9.76 -3.83 -20.27
N ILE A 328 8.44 -3.73 -20.10
CA ILE A 328 7.63 -2.63 -20.66
C ILE A 328 7.68 -1.49 -19.65
N PRO A 329 8.27 -0.33 -19.98
CA PRO A 329 8.28 0.83 -19.10
C PRO A 329 6.85 1.31 -18.82
N GLU A 330 6.57 1.65 -17.57
CA GLU A 330 5.37 2.37 -17.18
C GLU A 330 5.65 3.86 -17.45
N VAL A 331 4.90 4.50 -18.35
CA VAL A 331 5.27 5.76 -19.07
C VAL A 331 5.55 6.97 -18.16
N GLU A 332 5.33 6.90 -16.85
CA GLU A 332 5.56 8.02 -15.91
C GLU A 332 6.22 7.52 -14.62
N ALA A 333 7.56 7.50 -14.59
CA ALA A 333 8.29 7.38 -13.33
C ALA A 333 7.95 8.55 -12.40
N ILE A 334 7.82 8.30 -11.09
CA ILE A 334 7.67 9.38 -10.10
C ILE A 334 8.86 10.34 -10.24
N LYS A 335 8.57 11.61 -10.55
CA LYS A 335 9.59 12.65 -10.66
C LYS A 335 9.95 13.17 -9.27
N TYR A 336 11.22 12.98 -8.90
CA TYR A 336 11.85 13.63 -7.78
C TYR A 336 12.80 14.69 -8.33
N ILE A 337 12.81 15.89 -7.74
CA ILE A 337 13.89 16.84 -8.03
C ILE A 337 15.19 16.34 -7.38
N LYS A 338 16.35 16.72 -7.93
CA LYS A 338 17.62 16.35 -7.31
C LYS A 338 17.84 17.17 -6.03
N HIS A 339 18.65 16.63 -5.14
CA HIS A 339 18.98 17.29 -3.88
C HIS A 339 19.64 18.67 -4.09
N GLU A 340 20.51 18.77 -5.08
CA GLU A 340 21.18 20.02 -5.48
C GLU A 340 20.22 21.11 -5.98
N ASP A 341 19.05 20.73 -6.51
CA ASP A 341 18.07 21.65 -7.10
C ASP A 341 17.02 22.16 -6.08
N ILE A 342 17.10 21.71 -4.81
CA ILE A 342 16.10 22.02 -3.78
C ILE A 342 15.93 23.52 -3.59
N GLU A 343 17.03 24.26 -3.40
CA GLU A 343 16.95 25.71 -3.11
C GLU A 343 16.45 26.52 -4.31
N GLU A 344 16.84 26.16 -5.53
CA GLU A 344 16.41 26.84 -6.76
C GLU A 344 14.92 26.64 -7.05
N THR A 345 14.38 25.48 -6.66
CA THR A 345 12.97 25.14 -6.87
C THR A 345 12.02 25.91 -5.93
N LEU A 346 12.52 26.45 -4.82
CA LEU A 346 11.73 27.17 -3.82
C LEU A 346 11.50 28.63 -4.19
N VAL A 347 10.30 29.14 -3.91
CA VAL A 347 9.91 30.53 -4.19
C VAL A 347 10.10 31.38 -2.93
N PRO A 348 11.08 32.30 -2.91
CA PRO A 348 11.29 33.20 -1.78
C PRO A 348 10.18 34.25 -1.69
N SER A 349 9.99 34.81 -0.51
CA SER A 349 9.16 36.00 -0.34
C SER A 349 9.79 37.19 -1.08
N ASN A 350 8.96 38.01 -1.75
CA ASN A 350 9.41 39.24 -2.42
C ASN A 350 10.14 40.15 -1.43
N THR A 351 11.46 40.24 -1.57
CA THR A 351 12.35 40.96 -0.65
C THR A 351 13.07 42.08 -1.40
N ASN A 352 12.34 43.13 -1.74
CA ASN A 352 12.94 44.41 -2.15
C ASN A 352 13.52 45.11 -0.91
N THR A 353 14.57 44.54 -0.32
CA THR A 353 15.15 45.03 0.94
C THR A 353 16.67 45.01 0.93
N SER A 354 17.30 46.06 1.45
CA SER A 354 18.75 46.16 1.71
C SER A 354 19.23 45.33 2.91
N GLN A 355 18.32 44.61 3.57
CA GLN A 355 18.59 43.79 4.75
C GLN A 355 19.18 42.41 4.37
N LYS A 356 20.09 41.91 5.21
CA LYS A 356 20.69 40.57 5.04
C LYS A 356 19.63 39.48 5.17
N LEU A 357 19.49 38.63 4.14
CA LEU A 357 18.63 37.46 4.16
C LEU A 357 19.21 36.35 5.04
N CYS A 358 18.34 35.58 5.70
CA CYS A 358 18.74 34.42 6.49
C CYS A 358 19.27 33.31 5.58
N SER A 359 20.40 32.70 5.98
CA SER A 359 20.83 31.42 5.43
C SER A 359 19.98 30.31 6.03
N ILE A 360 19.47 29.41 5.18
CA ILE A 360 18.74 28.22 5.64
C ILE A 360 19.78 27.29 6.28
N LYS A 361 19.61 26.93 7.54
CA LYS A 361 20.53 26.00 8.20
C LYS A 361 20.14 24.56 7.85
N CYS A 362 20.75 24.02 6.80
CA CYS A 362 20.78 22.57 6.56
C CYS A 362 22.01 22.00 7.25
N THR A 363 21.85 21.10 8.23
CA THR A 363 23.00 20.48 8.92
C THR A 363 23.60 19.38 8.04
N SER A 364 24.93 19.24 8.06
CA SER A 364 25.66 18.22 7.29
C SER A 364 25.33 16.78 7.68
N GLU A 365 24.66 16.56 8.82
CA GLU A 365 24.18 15.24 9.27
C GLU A 365 22.71 14.96 8.87
N GLY A 366 21.99 15.94 8.31
CA GLY A 366 20.73 15.78 7.56
C GLY A 366 19.49 15.32 8.32
N TYR A 367 19.59 14.62 9.46
CA TYR A 367 18.44 14.18 10.24
C TYR A 367 17.97 15.27 11.19
N ALA A 368 16.68 15.57 11.15
CA ALA A 368 16.00 16.21 12.27
C ALA A 368 15.73 15.09 13.28
N ILE A 369 16.78 14.70 14.00
CA ILE A 369 16.70 13.61 14.97
C ILE A 369 15.55 13.96 15.91
N LEU A 370 14.51 13.12 15.93
CA LEU A 370 13.71 12.91 17.14
C LEU A 370 14.71 12.35 18.15
N THR A 371 15.58 13.19 18.72
CA THR A 371 16.30 12.76 19.89
C THR A 371 15.19 12.39 20.86
N TYR A 372 15.41 11.32 21.62
CA TYR A 372 14.57 10.96 22.76
C TYR A 372 14.45 12.11 23.82
N GLU A 373 14.96 13.30 23.50
CA GLU A 373 14.85 14.57 24.20
C GLU A 373 13.69 15.46 23.70
N VAL A 374 12.78 14.96 22.85
CA VAL A 374 11.39 15.43 22.99
C VAL A 374 10.86 14.69 24.20
N PRO A 375 10.76 15.33 25.38
CA PRO A 375 10.27 14.64 26.55
C PRO A 375 8.90 14.05 26.20
N LEU A 376 8.70 12.76 26.53
CA LEU A 376 7.39 12.09 26.42
C LEU A 376 6.28 12.89 27.13
N VAL A 377 6.68 13.81 28.01
CA VAL A 377 5.86 14.87 28.58
C VAL A 377 6.22 16.21 27.90
N PRO A 378 5.36 16.72 27.01
CA PRO A 378 5.54 18.03 26.38
C PRO A 378 5.71 19.13 27.44
N GLN A 379 6.59 20.10 27.16
CA GLN A 379 6.86 21.23 28.05
C GLN A 379 5.59 22.06 28.24
N ASP A 380 5.50 22.79 29.35
CA ASP A 380 4.45 23.78 29.50
C ASP A 380 4.52 24.85 28.39
N PRO A 381 3.41 25.16 27.68
CA PRO A 381 3.42 26.09 26.56
C PRO A 381 3.95 27.50 26.87
N GLN A 382 3.75 28.01 28.09
CA GLN A 382 4.24 29.35 28.45
C GLN A 382 5.75 29.36 28.67
N THR A 383 6.26 28.26 29.25
CA THR A 383 7.70 28.06 29.38
C THR A 383 8.35 27.97 28.00
N PHE A 384 7.76 27.20 27.08
CA PHE A 384 8.24 27.08 25.70
C PHE A 384 8.27 28.44 24.96
N VAL A 385 7.20 29.23 25.09
CA VAL A 385 7.12 30.59 24.52
C VAL A 385 8.30 31.46 24.97
N THR A 386 8.62 31.43 26.26
CA THR A 386 9.70 32.23 26.84
C THR A 386 11.07 31.75 26.35
N GLU A 387 11.29 30.44 26.33
CA GLU A 387 12.56 29.82 25.92
C GLU A 387 12.86 30.02 24.43
N PHE A 388 11.85 29.83 23.58
CA PHE A 388 12.00 29.85 22.11
C PHE A 388 11.50 31.14 21.45
N SER A 389 11.17 32.16 22.25
CA SER A 389 10.72 33.49 21.79
C SER A 389 9.54 33.43 20.79
N VAL A 390 8.61 32.49 21.00
CA VAL A 390 7.39 32.36 20.18
C VAL A 390 6.40 33.44 20.59
N LYS A 391 5.89 34.22 19.62
CA LYS A 391 4.88 35.25 19.86
C LYS A 391 3.48 34.63 20.01
N PRO A 392 2.55 35.28 20.71
CA PRO A 392 1.16 34.83 20.83
C PRO A 392 0.55 34.45 19.48
N GLY A 393 -0.27 33.40 19.46
CA GLY A 393 -0.85 32.86 18.23
C GLY A 393 0.09 31.92 17.46
N GLY A 394 1.25 31.55 18.03
CA GLY A 394 2.21 30.64 17.42
C GLY A 394 3.02 31.28 16.29
N GLU A 395 3.26 32.59 16.36
CA GLU A 395 4.04 33.33 15.37
C GLU A 395 5.51 33.40 15.77
N TRP A 396 6.41 33.27 14.81
CA TRP A 396 7.84 33.46 15.03
C TRP A 396 8.53 34.00 13.78
N GLU A 397 9.58 34.79 13.99
CA GLU A 397 10.47 35.26 12.94
C GLU A 397 11.91 35.42 13.47
N PRO A 398 12.95 35.24 12.65
CA PRO A 398 14.32 35.49 13.06
C PRO A 398 14.55 36.96 13.43
N SER A 399 15.26 37.23 14.53
CA SER A 399 15.61 38.59 14.97
C SER A 399 16.78 39.21 14.21
N ASP A 400 17.72 38.36 13.77
CA ASP A 400 19.05 38.81 13.33
C ASP A 400 19.17 38.94 11.80
N CYS A 401 18.16 38.48 11.06
CA CYS A 401 18.14 38.48 9.60
C CYS A 401 16.70 38.48 9.08
N LYS A 402 16.51 38.85 7.81
CA LYS A 402 15.19 38.77 7.18
C LYS A 402 14.95 37.35 6.65
N ALA A 403 13.89 36.70 7.14
CA ALA A 403 13.50 35.38 6.66
C ALA A 403 13.25 35.38 5.13
N ARG A 404 13.77 34.36 4.44
CA ARG A 404 13.54 34.16 3.00
C ARG A 404 12.11 33.71 2.68
N PHE A 405 11.44 33.08 3.63
CA PHE A 405 10.11 32.50 3.46
C PHE A 405 9.17 32.97 4.58
N SER A 406 7.93 33.28 4.23
CA SER A 406 6.84 33.65 5.13
C SER A 406 5.66 32.70 4.92
N ILE A 407 5.40 31.81 5.88
CA ILE A 407 4.46 30.69 5.71
C ILE A 407 3.30 30.72 6.72
N ALA A 408 2.12 30.29 6.28
CA ALA A 408 1.02 29.89 7.14
C ALA A 408 0.97 28.36 7.21
N LEU A 409 1.13 27.80 8.41
CA LEU A 409 0.99 26.37 8.65
C LEU A 409 -0.43 26.07 9.13
N ILE A 410 -1.25 25.44 8.28
CA ILE A 410 -2.65 25.13 8.52
C ILE A 410 -2.79 23.66 8.89
N ILE A 411 -3.37 23.41 10.06
CA ILE A 411 -3.54 22.08 10.63
C ILE A 411 -5.03 21.80 10.79
N PRO A 412 -5.60 20.82 10.07
CA PRO A 412 -6.96 20.38 10.31
C PRO A 412 -6.98 19.56 11.60
N TYR A 413 -7.92 19.85 12.49
CA TYR A 413 -7.89 19.26 13.84
C TYR A 413 -9.26 18.80 14.33
N ARG A 414 -9.27 17.61 14.93
CA ARG A 414 -10.34 17.09 15.78
C ARG A 414 -9.78 15.96 16.65
N ASP A 415 -10.01 16.01 17.96
CA ASP A 415 -9.77 14.91 18.91
C ASP A 415 -8.39 14.22 18.82
N ARG A 416 -7.31 15.02 18.67
CA ARG A 416 -5.92 14.55 18.51
C ARG A 416 -4.96 15.20 19.51
N ALA A 417 -5.39 15.40 20.76
CA ALA A 417 -4.68 16.22 21.74
C ALA A 417 -3.24 15.75 22.02
N MET A 418 -3.02 14.43 22.07
CA MET A 418 -1.68 13.86 22.29
C MET A 418 -0.75 14.12 21.10
N GLN A 419 -1.22 13.83 19.89
CA GLN A 419 -0.47 14.05 18.65
C GLN A 419 -0.16 15.54 18.48
N PHE A 420 -1.16 16.40 18.73
CA PHE A 420 -1.00 17.85 18.69
C PHE A 420 0.06 18.35 19.66
N SER A 421 0.06 17.86 20.90
CA SER A 421 1.04 18.29 21.88
C SER A 421 2.46 17.89 21.48
N LEU A 422 2.68 16.69 20.94
CA LEU A 422 3.99 16.30 20.41
C LEU A 422 4.38 17.12 19.17
N PHE A 423 3.45 17.25 18.22
CA PHE A 423 3.64 17.95 16.97
C PHE A 423 4.02 19.42 17.18
N ILE A 424 3.29 20.15 18.02
CA ILE A 424 3.46 21.60 18.16
C ILE A 424 4.82 21.98 18.74
N HIS A 425 5.32 21.21 19.72
CA HIS A 425 6.65 21.44 20.30
C HIS A 425 7.77 21.11 19.31
N TYR A 426 7.59 20.04 18.53
CA TYR A 426 8.56 19.66 17.51
C TYR A 426 8.62 20.68 16.37
N ILE A 427 7.46 21.03 15.81
CA ILE A 427 7.39 21.80 14.57
C ILE A 427 7.90 23.23 14.75
N HIS A 428 7.71 23.84 15.94
CA HIS A 428 8.29 25.14 16.25
C HIS A 428 9.82 25.10 16.13
N ARG A 429 10.48 24.18 16.85
CA ARG A 429 11.94 24.02 16.79
C ARG A 429 12.40 23.72 15.37
N PHE A 430 11.65 22.89 14.64
CA PHE A 430 11.94 22.55 13.26
C PHE A 430 11.93 23.77 12.33
N LEU A 431 10.88 24.59 12.38
CA LEU A 431 10.74 25.79 11.55
C LEU A 431 11.72 26.91 11.96
N GLN A 432 11.99 27.05 13.26
CA GLN A 432 12.97 28.00 13.79
C GLN A 432 14.39 27.68 13.29
N ASN A 433 14.76 26.40 13.26
CA ASN A 433 16.05 25.97 12.70
C ASN A 433 16.19 26.34 11.23
N GLN A 434 15.10 26.30 10.46
CA GLN A 434 15.09 26.72 9.05
C GLN A 434 15.08 28.25 8.86
N GLN A 435 15.00 29.04 9.93
CA GLN A 435 14.98 30.51 9.90
C GLN A 435 13.81 31.06 9.07
N ILE A 436 12.66 30.40 9.15
CA ILE A 436 11.43 30.74 8.42
C ILE A 436 10.54 31.63 9.28
N GLN A 437 9.94 32.66 8.69
CA GLN A 437 8.87 33.41 9.35
C GLN A 437 7.58 32.62 9.22
N TYR A 438 6.92 32.29 10.33
CA TYR A 438 5.72 31.45 10.28
C TYR A 438 4.66 31.86 11.30
N ARG A 439 3.43 31.41 11.07
CA ARG A 439 2.36 31.32 12.07
C ARG A 439 1.60 30.01 11.91
N ILE A 440 1.21 29.42 13.04
CA ILE A 440 0.51 28.12 13.08
C ILE A 440 -0.98 28.33 13.34
N TYR A 441 -1.81 27.79 12.45
CA TYR A 441 -3.26 27.84 12.48
C TYR A 441 -3.82 26.43 12.71
N VAL A 442 -4.54 26.25 13.81
CA VAL A 442 -5.24 25.00 14.12
C VAL A 442 -6.72 25.22 13.88
N ILE A 443 -7.25 24.58 12.84
CA ILE A 443 -8.64 24.73 12.43
C ILE A 443 -9.41 23.53 12.92
N GLU A 444 -10.23 23.75 13.94
CA GLU A 444 -10.99 22.73 14.63
C GLU A 444 -12.44 22.73 14.17
N GLN A 445 -12.92 21.61 13.66
CA GLN A 445 -14.32 21.45 13.30
C GLN A 445 -15.13 21.02 14.52
N SER A 446 -16.27 21.66 14.76
CA SER A 446 -17.21 21.25 15.81
C SER A 446 -17.56 19.76 15.74
N GLN A 447 -17.69 19.12 16.92
CA GLN A 447 -17.77 17.67 17.06
C GLN A 447 -19.10 17.04 16.60
N HIS A 448 -20.12 17.85 16.28
CA HIS A 448 -21.47 17.35 15.97
C HIS A 448 -21.64 16.86 14.51
N TYR A 449 -20.61 17.03 13.67
CA TYR A 449 -20.68 16.78 12.24
C TYR A 449 -19.59 15.80 11.77
N PHE A 450 -19.83 15.06 10.69
CA PHE A 450 -18.78 14.27 10.03
C PHE A 450 -17.57 15.16 9.70
N PHE A 451 -16.37 14.62 9.89
CA PHE A 451 -15.14 15.35 9.64
C PHE A 451 -14.99 15.63 8.15
N ASN A 452 -14.77 16.88 7.76
CA ASN A 452 -14.58 17.27 6.36
C ASN A 452 -13.25 18.00 6.24
N ARG A 453 -12.19 17.24 5.92
CA ARG A 453 -10.82 17.75 5.90
C ARG A 453 -10.64 18.86 4.87
N GLY A 454 -11.19 18.69 3.66
CA GLY A 454 -11.08 19.68 2.59
C GLY A 454 -11.69 21.03 2.97
N LEU A 455 -12.91 21.03 3.53
CA LEU A 455 -13.59 22.23 4.01
C LEU A 455 -12.77 22.94 5.10
N ILE A 456 -12.26 22.19 6.08
CA ILE A 456 -11.45 22.73 7.18
C ILE A 456 -10.19 23.43 6.64
N LEU A 457 -9.50 22.82 5.68
CA LEU A 457 -8.29 23.37 5.09
C LEU A 457 -8.58 24.61 4.24
N ASN A 458 -9.69 24.62 3.48
CA ASN A 458 -10.16 25.80 2.77
C ASN A 458 -10.48 26.96 3.73
N ALA A 459 -11.21 26.70 4.81
CA ALA A 459 -11.50 27.69 5.85
C ALA A 459 -10.20 28.22 6.48
N GLY A 460 -9.24 27.34 6.79
CA GLY A 460 -7.94 27.71 7.31
C GLY A 460 -7.16 28.66 6.40
N TYR A 461 -7.19 28.41 5.09
CA TYR A 461 -6.58 29.29 4.09
C TYR A 461 -7.20 30.69 4.13
N LEU A 462 -8.54 30.76 4.13
CA LEU A 462 -9.27 32.03 4.16
C LEU A 462 -9.05 32.81 5.46
N GLU A 463 -9.03 32.14 6.61
CA GLU A 463 -8.78 32.79 7.90
C GLU A 463 -7.33 33.29 8.02
N ALA A 464 -6.35 32.49 7.60
CA ALA A 464 -4.94 32.89 7.66
C ALA A 464 -4.64 34.10 6.76
N LYS A 465 -5.30 34.22 5.59
CA LYS A 465 -5.17 35.39 4.70
C LYS A 465 -5.63 36.70 5.35
N LYS A 466 -6.50 36.66 6.35
CA LYS A 466 -6.97 37.88 7.05
C LYS A 466 -5.89 38.50 7.92
N ASP A 467 -4.94 37.69 8.41
CA ASP A 467 -3.93 38.13 9.36
C ASP A 467 -2.68 38.69 8.67
N LYS A 468 -2.24 38.04 7.59
CA LYS A 468 -0.99 38.40 6.90
C LYS A 468 -1.02 37.93 5.45
N ASN A 469 -0.28 38.65 4.60
CA ASN A 469 -0.02 38.21 3.24
C ASN A 469 1.13 37.18 3.23
N TYR A 470 0.81 35.93 3.58
CA TYR A 470 1.76 34.82 3.51
C TYR A 470 2.09 34.48 2.06
N THR A 471 3.36 34.21 1.78
CA THR A 471 3.81 33.84 0.43
C THR A 471 3.68 32.35 0.17
N CYS A 472 3.40 31.56 1.21
CA CYS A 472 3.25 30.12 1.12
C CYS A 472 2.26 29.62 2.17
N PHE A 473 1.42 28.67 1.76
CA PHE A 473 0.47 27.98 2.62
C PHE A 473 0.85 26.51 2.70
N ILE A 474 1.06 26.00 3.91
CA ILE A 474 1.39 24.61 4.18
C ILE A 474 0.21 23.97 4.88
N PHE A 475 -0.36 22.93 4.27
CA PHE A 475 -1.42 22.12 4.85
C PHE A 475 -0.79 20.86 5.44
N HIS A 476 -1.04 20.59 6.72
CA HIS A 476 -0.28 19.59 7.45
C HIS A 476 -1.13 18.83 8.46
N ASP A 477 -1.17 17.50 8.33
CA ASP A 477 -1.80 16.62 9.30
C ASP A 477 -1.03 16.64 10.62
N VAL A 478 -1.75 16.68 11.75
CA VAL A 478 -1.16 16.81 13.08
C VAL A 478 -0.41 15.56 13.55
N ASP A 479 -0.59 14.44 12.87
CA ASP A 479 -0.10 13.11 13.27
C ASP A 479 1.12 12.63 12.47
N ILE A 480 1.82 13.53 11.80
CA ILE A 480 3.10 13.24 11.13
C ILE A 480 4.16 14.29 11.50
N ILE A 481 5.42 13.88 11.57
CA ILE A 481 6.55 14.73 11.96
C ILE A 481 7.67 14.59 10.91
N PRO A 482 8.19 15.69 10.32
CA PRO A 482 9.27 15.58 9.34
C PRO A 482 10.55 15.05 10.00
N SER A 483 11.27 14.16 9.33
CA SER A 483 12.47 13.49 9.88
C SER A 483 13.80 14.12 9.44
N HIS A 484 13.77 15.07 8.50
CA HIS A 484 14.96 15.67 7.89
C HIS A 484 14.82 17.18 7.75
N TYR A 485 15.87 17.94 8.11
CA TYR A 485 15.88 19.40 7.97
C TYR A 485 15.96 19.87 6.51
N ASP A 486 16.41 18.99 5.60
CA ASP A 486 16.41 19.20 4.15
C ASP A 486 14.98 19.29 3.58
N ASN A 487 13.97 18.87 4.35
CA ASN A 487 12.59 19.15 4.04
C ASN A 487 12.25 20.60 4.39
N ILE A 488 12.67 21.55 3.56
CA ILE A 488 12.46 22.97 3.81
C ILE A 488 10.96 23.28 3.77
N TYR A 489 10.38 23.86 4.82
CA TYR A 489 8.94 24.21 4.89
C TYR A 489 8.66 25.51 4.16
N ALA A 490 8.77 25.46 2.83
CA ALA A 490 8.49 26.55 1.92
C ALA A 490 7.85 26.00 0.63
N CYS A 491 7.28 26.91 -0.16
CA CYS A 491 6.58 26.59 -1.39
C CYS A 491 7.55 26.57 -2.57
N SER A 492 7.26 25.68 -3.53
CA SER A 492 7.96 25.58 -4.80
C SER A 492 7.21 26.26 -5.94
N GLN A 493 7.84 26.34 -7.11
CA GLN A 493 7.25 26.86 -8.37
C GLN A 493 6.02 26.07 -8.86
N ALA A 494 5.70 24.93 -8.24
CA ALA A 494 4.45 24.19 -8.41
C ALA A 494 4.01 23.63 -7.05
N PRO A 495 2.76 23.14 -6.91
CA PRO A 495 2.31 22.46 -5.69
C PRO A 495 3.28 21.37 -5.25
N ARG A 496 3.57 21.31 -3.95
CA ARG A 496 4.57 20.37 -3.43
C ARG A 496 3.92 19.32 -2.56
N HIS A 497 4.30 18.07 -2.79
CA HIS A 497 4.03 16.99 -1.85
C HIS A 497 5.25 16.80 -0.94
N MET A 498 5.09 17.14 0.34
CA MET A 498 6.19 17.16 1.31
C MET A 498 6.39 15.79 1.97
N ALA A 499 5.29 15.12 2.35
CA ALA A 499 5.30 13.84 3.09
C ALA A 499 5.33 12.60 2.19
N VAL A 500 6.48 12.31 1.61
CA VAL A 500 6.61 11.22 0.63
C VAL A 500 6.82 9.85 1.28
N LEU A 501 7.69 9.75 2.29
CA LEU A 501 8.00 8.49 2.97
C LEU A 501 7.56 8.58 4.43
N LEU A 502 6.61 7.75 4.88
CA LEU A 502 6.12 7.77 6.25
C LEU A 502 6.46 6.47 6.98
N THR A 503 6.68 6.50 8.30
CA THR A 503 6.82 5.26 9.09
C THR A 503 5.58 4.36 8.98
N SER A 504 4.38 4.96 9.01
CA SER A 504 3.12 4.22 8.78
C SER A 504 3.06 3.64 7.37
N THR A 505 3.77 4.23 6.41
CA THR A 505 3.89 3.70 5.06
C THR A 505 5.10 2.77 4.84
N TYR A 506 5.80 2.35 5.92
CA TYR A 506 7.09 1.65 5.88
C TYR A 506 8.09 2.33 4.93
N TYR A 507 8.11 3.66 4.98
CA TYR A 507 8.94 4.53 4.16
C TYR A 507 8.74 4.30 2.66
N ARG A 508 7.46 4.31 2.21
CA ARG A 508 7.08 4.21 0.79
C ARG A 508 6.04 5.27 0.41
N LEU A 509 6.09 5.70 -0.85
CA LEU A 509 4.97 6.42 -1.48
C LEU A 509 3.90 5.40 -1.89
N PRO A 510 2.66 5.45 -1.36
CA PRO A 510 1.63 4.44 -1.63
C PRO A 510 1.31 4.22 -3.12
N HIS A 511 1.23 5.29 -3.90
CA HIS A 511 1.08 5.27 -5.35
C HIS A 511 1.53 6.62 -5.94
N ARG A 512 1.77 6.67 -7.26
CA ARG A 512 2.32 7.87 -7.93
C ARG A 512 1.48 9.14 -7.77
N THR A 513 0.16 8.99 -7.67
CA THR A 513 -0.80 10.08 -7.49
C THR A 513 -1.02 10.46 -6.03
N TYR A 514 -0.35 9.79 -5.08
CA TYR A 514 -0.50 10.06 -3.66
C TYR A 514 0.01 11.47 -3.33
N PHE A 515 -0.89 12.30 -2.80
CA PHE A 515 -0.73 13.74 -2.61
C PHE A 515 -1.47 14.19 -1.36
N ASP A 516 -1.04 13.66 -0.21
CA ASP A 516 -1.73 13.82 1.08
C ASP A 516 -0.74 14.23 2.21
N LYS A 517 -1.25 14.37 3.43
CA LYS A 517 -0.56 14.55 4.71
C LYS A 517 0.15 15.88 4.91
N ALA A 518 1.13 16.22 4.09
CA ALA A 518 1.83 17.51 4.15
C ALA A 518 2.05 18.05 2.74
N LEU A 519 1.42 19.20 2.46
CA LEU A 519 1.38 19.81 1.14
C LEU A 519 1.71 21.30 1.25
N SER A 520 2.39 21.86 0.26
CA SER A 520 2.62 23.31 0.19
C SER A 520 2.14 23.91 -1.12
N PHE A 521 1.44 25.03 -1.03
CA PHE A 521 0.90 25.76 -2.17
C PHE A 521 1.25 27.24 -2.11
N LEU A 522 1.66 27.78 -3.26
CA LEU A 522 1.58 29.22 -3.48
C LEU A 522 0.09 29.63 -3.49
N PRO A 523 -0.24 30.86 -3.01
CA PRO A 523 -1.61 31.36 -3.03
C PRO A 523 -2.26 31.25 -4.41
N GLU A 524 -1.52 31.64 -5.44
CA GLU A 524 -1.96 31.59 -6.85
C GLU A 524 -2.28 30.17 -7.32
N HIS A 525 -1.52 29.16 -6.90
CA HIS A 525 -1.80 27.76 -7.26
C HIS A 525 -3.03 27.23 -6.55
N PHE A 526 -3.16 27.53 -5.24
CA PHE A 526 -4.31 27.07 -4.46
C PHE A 526 -5.62 27.70 -4.94
N GLU A 527 -5.59 28.99 -5.27
CA GLU A 527 -6.73 29.71 -5.85
C GLU A 527 -7.06 29.22 -7.27
N LYS A 528 -6.04 28.95 -8.10
CA LYS A 528 -6.23 28.42 -9.47
C LYS A 528 -6.99 27.09 -9.49
N ILE A 529 -6.74 26.22 -8.52
CA ILE A 529 -7.42 24.91 -8.42
C ILE A 529 -8.73 24.96 -7.63
N ASN A 530 -9.15 26.14 -7.18
CA ASN A 530 -10.29 26.34 -6.30
C ASN A 530 -10.19 25.53 -4.99
N GLY A 531 -9.00 25.45 -4.40
CA GLY A 531 -8.74 24.75 -3.13
C GLY A 531 -9.10 23.25 -3.13
N PHE A 532 -9.37 22.73 -1.94
CA PHE A 532 -9.84 21.36 -1.73
C PHE A 532 -11.33 21.22 -2.07
N SER A 533 -11.80 20.00 -2.36
CA SER A 533 -13.23 19.72 -2.42
C SER A 533 -13.91 19.82 -1.05
N ASN A 534 -15.12 20.38 -1.04
CA ASN A 534 -15.98 20.42 0.16
C ASN A 534 -16.91 19.19 0.29
N LYS A 535 -16.86 18.21 -0.64
CA LYS A 535 -17.80 17.07 -0.67
C LYS A 535 -17.37 15.82 0.12
N PHE A 536 -16.11 15.73 0.55
CA PHE A 536 -15.62 14.53 1.23
C PHE A 536 -15.89 14.59 2.73
N TYR A 537 -16.92 13.85 3.17
CA TYR A 537 -17.27 13.67 4.58
C TYR A 537 -16.79 12.30 5.09
N GLY A 538 -15.91 12.30 6.09
CA GLY A 538 -15.17 11.12 6.53
C GLY A 538 -13.80 11.00 5.84
N SER A 539 -13.12 9.88 6.09
CA SER A 539 -11.78 9.64 5.57
C SER A 539 -11.80 9.10 4.13
N GLY A 540 -11.00 9.72 3.25
CA GLY A 540 -10.60 9.18 1.95
C GLY A 540 -11.29 9.83 0.76
N GLY A 541 -10.53 9.95 -0.34
CA GLY A 541 -10.97 10.52 -1.61
C GLY A 541 -10.59 11.98 -1.80
N GLU A 542 -10.39 12.74 -0.72
CA GLU A 542 -10.16 14.18 -0.79
C GLU A 542 -8.78 14.53 -1.34
N ASP A 543 -7.76 13.72 -1.06
CA ASP A 543 -6.40 13.90 -1.55
C ASP A 543 -6.25 13.45 -3.01
N GLU A 544 -6.95 12.39 -3.42
CA GLU A 544 -7.01 12.01 -4.83
C GLU A 544 -7.74 13.04 -5.67
N ASP A 545 -8.85 13.61 -5.17
CA ASP A 545 -9.54 14.72 -5.84
C ASP A 545 -8.63 15.95 -5.96
N LEU A 546 -7.92 16.32 -4.90
CA LEU A 546 -6.97 17.43 -4.94
C LEU A 546 -5.87 17.21 -5.98
N TYR A 547 -5.27 16.01 -6.02
CA TYR A 547 -4.28 15.67 -7.05
C TYR A 547 -4.86 15.85 -8.46
N ASN A 548 -6.10 15.37 -8.67
CA ASN A 548 -6.76 15.48 -9.96
C ASN A 548 -7.04 16.95 -10.35
N ARG A 549 -7.41 17.82 -9.39
CA ARG A 549 -7.55 19.27 -9.61
C ARG A 549 -6.22 19.89 -10.02
N VAL A 550 -5.14 19.58 -9.31
CA VAL A 550 -3.78 20.07 -9.63
C VAL A 550 -3.42 19.73 -11.09
N VAL A 551 -3.55 18.47 -11.48
CA VAL A 551 -3.24 18.02 -12.84
C VAL A 551 -4.20 18.61 -13.87
N TYR A 552 -5.49 18.71 -13.56
CA TYR A 552 -6.49 19.32 -14.44
C TYR A 552 -6.16 20.77 -14.81
N HIS A 553 -5.60 21.54 -13.86
CA HIS A 553 -5.18 22.91 -14.08
C HIS A 553 -3.75 23.05 -14.64
N GLY A 554 -3.18 21.96 -15.16
CA GLY A 554 -1.88 21.94 -15.81
C GLY A 554 -0.71 22.15 -14.85
N LEU A 555 -0.90 21.89 -13.57
CA LEU A 555 0.17 21.89 -12.56
C LEU A 555 0.63 20.45 -12.31
N GLU A 556 1.90 20.26 -11.98
CA GLU A 556 2.46 18.96 -11.64
C GLU A 556 3.03 19.00 -10.21
N PRO A 557 2.66 18.06 -9.32
CA PRO A 557 3.24 17.97 -8.00
C PRO A 557 4.76 17.79 -8.00
N ILE A 558 5.47 18.65 -7.27
CA ILE A 558 6.91 18.52 -7.03
C ILE A 558 7.13 17.69 -5.76
N ARG A 559 8.13 16.81 -5.80
CA ARG A 559 8.62 16.05 -4.65
C ARG A 559 10.13 16.25 -4.51
N PHE A 560 10.56 16.52 -3.28
CA PHE A 560 11.98 16.49 -2.92
C PHE A 560 12.47 15.05 -2.88
N PRO A 561 13.81 14.82 -2.91
CA PRO A 561 14.36 13.48 -2.78
C PRO A 561 13.71 12.71 -1.63
N ALA A 562 13.40 11.43 -1.86
CA ALA A 562 12.62 10.63 -0.94
C ALA A 562 13.18 10.63 0.50
N LYS A 563 14.51 10.61 0.64
CA LYS A 563 15.21 10.75 1.93
C LYS A 563 14.81 12.04 2.65
N SER A 564 14.93 13.19 2.00
CA SER A 564 14.56 14.49 2.57
C SER A 564 13.07 14.56 2.90
N SER A 565 12.20 13.93 2.10
CA SER A 565 10.75 13.91 2.32
C SER A 565 10.25 12.79 3.26
N THR A 566 11.08 12.38 4.23
CA THR A 566 10.71 11.35 5.22
C THR A 566 10.01 11.95 6.44
N TYR A 567 8.99 11.25 6.95
CA TYR A 567 8.19 11.60 8.11
C TYR A 567 8.01 10.40 9.04
N SER A 568 7.87 10.71 10.33
CA SER A 568 7.44 9.77 11.36
C SER A 568 5.96 9.98 11.67
N SER A 569 5.17 8.93 11.52
CA SER A 569 3.74 8.90 11.84
C SER A 569 3.52 8.65 13.33
N LEU A 570 2.64 9.44 13.92
CA LEU A 570 2.17 9.31 15.29
C LEU A 570 0.96 8.38 15.33
N VAL A 571 0.97 7.42 16.24
CA VAL A 571 -0.07 6.41 16.38
C VAL A 571 -1.40 7.07 16.70
N HIS A 572 -2.46 6.65 16.00
CA HIS A 572 -3.80 7.18 16.19
C HIS A 572 -4.88 6.19 15.73
N VAL A 573 -6.12 6.42 16.17
CA VAL A 573 -7.28 5.65 15.70
C VAL A 573 -7.82 6.29 14.42
N ASP A 574 -8.04 5.47 13.40
CA ASP A 574 -8.59 5.91 12.11
C ASP A 574 -9.99 6.50 12.27
N SER A 575 -10.32 7.47 11.41
CA SER A 575 -11.64 8.09 11.39
C SER A 575 -12.65 7.26 10.58
N ILE A 576 -13.92 7.67 10.60
CA ILE A 576 -14.99 7.00 9.85
C ILE A 576 -14.70 7.10 8.35
N ILE A 577 -14.66 5.97 7.66
CA ILE A 577 -14.39 5.89 6.21
C ILE A 577 -15.54 6.52 5.42
N ASN A 578 -15.21 7.36 4.44
CA ASN A 578 -16.17 7.85 3.45
C ASN A 578 -16.55 6.71 2.49
N LYS A 579 -17.82 6.27 2.57
CA LYS A 579 -18.35 5.20 1.72
C LYS A 579 -18.64 5.65 0.28
N GLU A 580 -18.83 6.95 0.07
CA GLU A 580 -19.19 7.52 -1.24
C GLU A 580 -17.97 7.98 -2.05
N LYS A 581 -16.77 7.86 -1.49
CA LYS A 581 -15.55 8.39 -2.12
C LYS A 581 -15.40 7.98 -3.60
N ASP A 582 -15.73 6.73 -3.94
CA ASP A 582 -15.56 6.19 -5.29
C ASP A 582 -16.60 6.79 -6.25
N ALA A 583 -17.81 7.09 -5.78
CA ALA A 583 -18.84 7.77 -6.56
C ALA A 583 -18.46 9.23 -6.83
N ILE A 584 -18.04 9.96 -5.78
CA ILE A 584 -17.61 11.36 -5.89
C ILE A 584 -16.40 11.48 -6.83
N LEU A 585 -15.39 10.62 -6.68
CA LEU A 585 -14.20 10.61 -7.53
C LEU A 585 -14.52 10.27 -8.99
N LYS A 586 -15.52 9.43 -9.24
CA LYS A 586 -15.96 9.06 -10.60
C LYS A 586 -16.59 10.26 -11.32
N GLU A 587 -17.33 11.10 -10.61
CA GLU A 587 -17.88 12.34 -11.17
C GLU A 587 -16.81 13.42 -11.36
N GLY A 588 -15.83 13.46 -10.45
CA GLY A 588 -14.58 14.21 -10.58
C GLY A 588 -14.79 15.68 -10.96
N LYS A 589 -14.55 16.01 -12.23
CA LYS A 589 -14.57 17.37 -12.77
C LYS A 589 -15.89 18.10 -12.57
N ASN A 590 -17.01 17.36 -12.50
CA ASN A 590 -18.32 17.95 -12.28
C ASN A 590 -18.37 18.73 -10.95
N PHE A 591 -17.59 18.31 -9.94
CA PHE A 591 -17.57 18.93 -8.62
C PHE A 591 -16.42 19.92 -8.39
N TYR A 592 -15.65 20.30 -9.41
CA TYR A 592 -14.53 21.25 -9.23
C TYR A 592 -14.98 22.66 -8.89
N HIS A 593 -16.24 23.00 -9.19
CA HIS A 593 -16.87 24.24 -8.75
C HIS A 593 -17.11 24.27 -7.23
N LEU A 594 -17.13 23.11 -6.56
CA LEU A 594 -17.28 23.00 -5.11
C LEU A 594 -15.90 23.00 -4.45
N GLY A 595 -15.49 24.14 -3.91
CA GLY A 595 -14.18 24.32 -3.32
C GLY A 595 -14.03 25.64 -2.57
N LEU A 596 -12.90 26.32 -2.73
CA LEU A 596 -12.56 27.54 -2.01
C LEU A 596 -13.59 28.67 -2.18
N ASN A 597 -14.14 28.82 -3.39
CA ASN A 597 -15.14 29.84 -3.70
C ASN A 597 -16.56 29.52 -3.18
N SER A 598 -16.82 28.28 -2.77
CA SER A 598 -18.13 27.78 -2.36
C SER A 598 -18.12 27.24 -0.92
N VAL A 599 -17.03 27.45 -0.19
CA VAL A 599 -16.88 26.95 1.17
C VAL A 599 -17.69 27.82 2.13
N GLU A 600 -18.64 27.22 2.83
CA GLU A 600 -19.50 27.92 3.78
C GLU A 600 -19.25 27.42 5.21
N TYR A 601 -18.88 28.34 6.09
CA TYR A 601 -18.63 28.05 7.50
C TYR A 601 -18.82 29.29 8.35
N SER A 602 -19.13 29.08 9.63
CA SER A 602 -19.12 30.13 10.66
C SER A 602 -18.00 29.89 11.67
N VAL A 603 -17.35 30.98 12.10
CA VAL A 603 -16.32 30.93 13.15
C VAL A 603 -17.00 31.07 14.51
N TYR A 604 -17.02 30.00 15.29
CA TYR A 604 -17.56 30.02 16.65
C TYR A 604 -16.61 30.69 17.63
N ARG A 605 -15.31 30.41 17.48
CA ARG A 605 -14.27 30.93 18.39
C ARG A 605 -12.95 31.05 17.65
N ARG A 606 -12.29 32.21 17.79
CA ARG A 606 -10.90 32.42 17.41
C ARG A 606 -10.12 32.79 18.68
N LYS A 607 -9.03 32.09 18.96
CA LYS A 607 -8.19 32.33 20.13
C LYS A 607 -6.71 32.22 19.75
N GLU A 608 -5.95 33.24 20.09
CA GLU A 608 -4.48 33.19 20.05
C GLU A 608 -4.00 32.47 21.32
N GLU A 609 -3.64 31.20 21.16
CA GLU A 609 -3.01 30.41 22.20
C GLU A 609 -1.49 30.63 22.16
N PRO A 610 -0.75 30.24 23.22
CA PRO A 610 0.69 30.51 23.29
C PRO A 610 1.47 29.99 22.06
N LEU A 611 1.12 28.80 21.57
CA LEU A 611 1.84 28.11 20.49
C LEU A 611 1.09 28.05 19.16
N CYS A 612 -0.17 28.50 19.10
CA CYS A 612 -0.94 28.48 17.85
C CYS A 612 -2.13 29.44 17.88
N THR A 613 -2.69 29.71 16.71
CA THR A 613 -4.00 30.36 16.57
C THR A 613 -5.05 29.29 16.37
N ARG A 614 -5.87 29.05 17.39
CA ARG A 614 -6.93 28.03 17.37
C ARG A 614 -8.24 28.66 16.90
N ILE A 615 -8.81 28.12 15.83
CA ILE A 615 -10.05 28.59 15.20
C ILE A 615 -11.03 27.44 15.17
N ILE A 616 -12.13 27.57 15.93
CA ILE A 616 -13.22 26.61 15.95
C ILE A 616 -14.26 27.05 14.94
N ILE A 617 -14.52 26.20 13.95
CA ILE A 617 -15.48 26.43 12.88
C ILE A 617 -16.67 25.48 12.98
N LYS A 618 -17.80 25.94 12.48
CA LYS A 618 -18.99 25.14 12.20
C LYS A 618 -19.21 25.17 10.67
N PRO A 619 -19.22 24.01 9.99
CA PRO A 619 -19.57 23.96 8.58
C PRO A 619 -21.05 24.26 8.41
N GLU A 620 -21.40 25.15 7.49
CA GLU A 620 -22.80 25.34 7.08
C GLU A 620 -23.16 24.21 6.10
N GLY A 621 -24.30 23.55 6.30
CA GLY A 621 -24.66 22.35 5.54
C GLY A 621 -23.86 21.08 5.89
N GLY A 622 -23.09 21.06 6.98
CA GLY A 622 -22.39 19.86 7.41
C GLY A 622 -23.34 18.72 7.81
N ILE A 623 -22.95 17.48 7.54
CA ILE A 623 -23.75 16.29 7.85
C ILE A 623 -23.61 15.94 9.34
N PRO A 624 -24.70 15.94 10.15
CA PRO A 624 -24.64 15.59 11.56
C PRO A 624 -24.25 14.12 11.77
N ILE A 625 -23.50 13.83 12.84
CA ILE A 625 -23.17 12.46 13.21
C ILE A 625 -24.44 11.73 13.65
N GLY A 626 -24.72 10.56 13.06
CA GLY A 626 -25.91 9.74 13.33
C GLY A 626 -27.01 9.83 12.27
N VAL A 627 -26.83 10.69 11.27
CA VAL A 627 -27.63 10.71 10.02
C VAL A 627 -26.86 9.93 8.96
N GLU A 628 -27.55 9.16 8.11
CA GLU A 628 -26.91 8.54 6.94
C GLU A 628 -26.43 9.64 5.99
N ILE A 629 -25.23 9.46 5.42
CA ILE A 629 -24.71 10.39 4.41
C ILE A 629 -25.66 10.30 3.20
N PRO A 630 -26.29 11.40 2.75
CA PRO A 630 -27.24 11.38 1.63
C PRO A 630 -26.59 10.82 0.38
N ASP A 631 -27.29 9.95 -0.36
CA ASP A 631 -26.78 9.39 -1.61
C ASP A 631 -26.51 10.52 -2.62
N CYS A 632 -25.33 10.51 -3.25
CA CYS A 632 -24.88 11.49 -4.25
C CYS A 632 -25.87 11.84 -5.39
N ASN A 633 -26.95 11.06 -5.58
CA ASN A 633 -27.93 11.24 -6.66
C ASN A 633 -29.17 12.07 -6.29
N GLU A 634 -29.38 12.47 -5.03
CA GLU A 634 -30.66 13.09 -4.62
C GLU A 634 -30.67 14.64 -4.65
N ASP A 635 -29.51 15.31 -4.63
CA ASP A 635 -29.45 16.77 -4.41
C ASP A 635 -29.34 17.67 -5.66
N GLU A 636 -29.53 17.16 -6.88
CA GLU A 636 -29.52 18.00 -8.11
C GLU A 636 -30.82 17.87 -8.94
N LYS A 637 -31.97 17.91 -8.26
CA LYS A 637 -33.24 18.31 -8.86
C LYS A 637 -33.81 19.54 -8.15
N GLU A 638 -33.16 20.68 -8.29
CA GLU A 638 -33.82 21.99 -8.22
C GLU A 638 -33.04 23.06 -9.00
#